data_AF-A0A5M9MAY3-F1
#
_entry.id   AF-A0A5M9MAY3-F1
#
_cell.length_a   1.000
_cell.length_b   1.000
_cell.length_c   1.000
_cell.angle_alpha   90.00
_cell.angle_beta   90.00
_cell.angle_gamma   90.00
#
_symmetry.space_group_name_H-M   'P 1'
#
loop_
_entity.id
_entity.type
_entity.pdbx_description
1 polymer ?
#
loop_
_entity_poly.entity_id
_entity_poly.type
_entity_poly.pdbx_seq_one_letter_code
_entity_poly.pdbx_strand_id
1 'polypeptide(L)'
;MLLLANILHWFFLFLAVYGACIPLRGPLENGNSTINPEHNDLHVFSKRASRVNLRILPLGASITFGQNSATGNGYRKPLRDELRYQGWEVNMVGTKTQGTMVDNNVEAHGGDIIDQVKSAAQDSLPYRPNVVLINAGTNDCARNIDIDNAGGRMRSLIESVVNTEDMEKTLIVLSTLIPSQVSSTEANRPSVNRQYRELVSTMRGEGISIVLADMDPEAPSPGHGWLHYPEDYTTGDNPPDDTHPNDKGYSKMAYIWSQAIDEAADEELIAEPGPMAPVPCEKDYGDGVDAGGLTQRGSGLDDGIYYHDSQEKGTLLSLDSQGDDGDHFFFARLFRRERDDLLRWNKNDDAVVYHTWKNTGNEKGMFKRIGDVSVADNCKPAGVNFIDINADGLDDFVCIAPDGTAFASINKGDGTDSSPPSFHYLGKIKNPEGYPRDNVRLGDVDGDGRADYCVVQNNGDTYCWRNGWIKDVPEYWQPLGKQFTGNNMDIEGLRFEDINGDGRDDYLWVRDDGQITTWTNSRSCIKGKDGDGLNIVWRQGYHKGKTTGPTHDGMGSAHSGLRGRIHFARIYGEAQDFGLLGRQDYVFLEKAANRVNLRVWKNIGSGGTKIKADGNRYCNMLGHSNGMMDYVWILSKGKMTLYPNKGLNTVSDNGESFWGPSSTIFDPNAMSIARDVDRRDLHLMDWDGDGACDIVWTDPDNDNRVHLWRNRIKETGSFDWEYQANPAPDLYCPEQRGQGIFDTSVRFADITGNGRDDYLCVERDGRTWGWVHDDNHWEYIDQFKFSEGKDRANLHWADVDGDGRADMIHTDKFTGDGSVWYNRGRRDVGGSRFEWQSVGAKYKGAVAGSCIYFPELSGNGRADMHSITHALDNTARTLFNRCTPPDSTGDDGPITDPNLPEPSG
;
A
#
# COMPACT_ATOMS: atom_id res chain seq x y z
N MET A 1 -18.96 -63.29 -17.25
CA MET A 1 -18.96 -64.56 -18.01
C MET A 1 -17.69 -65.33 -17.61
N LEU A 2 -17.68 -66.66 -17.74
CA LEU A 2 -16.67 -67.62 -17.26
C LEU A 2 -15.32 -67.50 -18.06
N LEU A 3 -14.11 -67.95 -17.65
CA LEU A 3 -13.54 -68.59 -16.43
C LEU A 3 -11.96 -68.62 -16.47
N LEU A 4 -11.31 -68.97 -15.33
CA LEU A 4 -10.00 -69.71 -15.19
C LEU A 4 -8.64 -69.04 -15.59
N ALA A 5 -7.45 -69.38 -15.04
CA ALA A 5 -7.06 -70.31 -13.93
C ALA A 5 -5.59 -70.14 -13.42
N ASN A 6 -5.36 -70.38 -12.10
CA ASN A 6 -4.32 -71.23 -11.44
C ASN A 6 -2.79 -71.07 -11.76
N ILE A 7 -1.78 -71.35 -10.88
CA ILE A 7 -1.70 -71.84 -9.47
C ILE A 7 -0.30 -71.54 -8.82
N LEU A 8 -0.21 -71.54 -7.48
CA LEU A 8 0.95 -71.55 -6.53
C LEU A 8 2.42 -71.48 -7.03
N HIS A 9 3.31 -70.72 -6.34
CA HIS A 9 4.32 -71.25 -5.37
C HIS A 9 5.23 -70.21 -4.64
N TRP A 10 5.24 -70.28 -3.29
CA TRP A 10 6.40 -70.24 -2.34
C TRP A 10 7.20 -68.98 -1.89
N PHE A 11 7.45 -68.97 -0.56
CA PHE A 11 8.57 -68.42 0.26
C PHE A 11 8.61 -66.88 0.56
N PHE A 12 8.73 -66.34 1.80
CA PHE A 12 9.53 -66.59 3.06
C PHE A 12 10.72 -65.59 3.18
N LEU A 13 11.16 -65.03 4.33
CA LEU A 13 10.79 -65.03 5.78
C LEU A 13 11.60 -63.89 6.50
N PHE A 14 11.43 -63.31 7.71
CA PHE A 14 10.58 -63.35 8.95
C PHE A 14 10.27 -61.84 9.34
N LEU A 15 9.65 -61.33 10.44
CA LEU A 15 9.48 -61.64 11.89
C LEU A 15 10.71 -61.31 12.81
N ALA A 16 10.60 -60.90 14.09
CA ALA A 16 9.46 -60.83 15.04
C ALA A 16 9.71 -59.74 16.15
N VAL A 17 8.75 -58.96 16.70
CA VAL A 17 7.59 -59.22 17.63
C VAL A 17 7.85 -58.90 19.13
N TYR A 18 6.92 -58.11 19.69
CA TYR A 18 6.54 -57.82 21.09
C TYR A 18 7.05 -58.66 22.27
N GLY A 19 7.17 -58.00 23.43
CA GLY A 19 6.99 -58.59 24.76
C GLY A 19 6.79 -57.51 25.85
N ALA A 20 5.66 -57.52 26.56
CA ALA A 20 5.35 -56.59 27.65
C ALA A 20 4.97 -57.36 28.93
N CYS A 21 5.41 -56.90 30.11
CA CYS A 21 4.94 -57.44 31.39
C CYS A 21 5.17 -56.50 32.59
N ILE A 22 4.58 -56.86 33.73
CA ILE A 22 4.31 -56.02 34.91
C ILE A 22 5.36 -56.25 36.03
N PRO A 23 5.80 -55.23 36.79
CA PRO A 23 6.64 -55.39 37.99
C PRO A 23 5.84 -55.68 39.27
N LEU A 24 6.44 -56.45 40.20
CA LEU A 24 5.94 -56.77 41.54
C LEU A 24 6.91 -56.26 42.63
N ARG A 25 6.46 -56.16 43.89
CA ARG A 25 7.16 -55.45 44.98
C ARG A 25 8.21 -56.28 45.76
N GLY A 26 9.46 -55.81 45.75
CA GLY A 26 10.44 -55.83 46.88
C GLY A 26 10.98 -57.18 47.37
N PRO A 27 11.76 -57.22 48.48
CA PRO A 27 12.32 -56.09 49.26
C PRO A 27 13.83 -56.19 49.63
N LEU A 28 14.39 -55.09 50.17
CA LEU A 28 15.48 -54.94 51.17
C LEU A 28 16.69 -55.92 51.22
N GLU A 29 17.92 -55.35 51.22
CA GLU A 29 18.96 -55.70 52.22
C GLU A 29 19.97 -54.55 52.46
N ASN A 30 20.91 -54.70 53.41
CA ASN A 30 21.63 -53.60 54.08
C ASN A 30 23.17 -53.60 53.92
N GLY A 31 23.78 -52.41 54.03
CA GLY A 31 24.83 -52.19 55.05
C GLY A 31 26.24 -51.75 54.61
N ASN A 32 26.70 -50.64 55.22
CA ASN A 32 28.10 -50.30 55.60
C ASN A 32 29.22 -50.21 54.52
N SER A 33 30.21 -49.31 54.60
CA SER A 33 30.67 -48.50 55.75
C SER A 33 31.64 -47.36 55.39
N THR A 34 31.52 -46.23 56.12
CA THR A 34 32.58 -45.35 56.70
C THR A 34 33.61 -44.58 55.84
N ILE A 35 33.89 -43.35 56.34
CA ILE A 35 35.09 -42.47 56.19
C ILE A 35 35.01 -41.34 55.14
N ASN A 36 35.07 -40.11 55.67
CA ASN A 36 35.29 -38.80 55.03
C ASN A 36 36.81 -38.45 55.15
N PRO A 37 37.41 -37.41 54.49
CA PRO A 37 36.79 -36.13 54.14
C PRO A 37 37.18 -35.53 52.76
N GLU A 38 36.84 -34.24 52.58
CA GLU A 38 37.32 -33.30 51.55
C GLU A 38 36.85 -33.53 50.09
N HIS A 39 35.77 -32.83 49.69
CA HIS A 39 35.87 -31.77 48.66
C HIS A 39 34.59 -30.91 48.57
N ASN A 40 34.78 -29.64 48.23
CA ASN A 40 33.85 -28.58 47.82
C ASN A 40 32.33 -28.91 47.76
N ASP A 41 31.54 -28.18 48.53
CA ASP A 41 30.09 -28.04 48.33
C ASP A 41 29.78 -27.24 47.04
N LEU A 42 29.80 -27.94 45.91
CA LEU A 42 29.06 -27.52 44.73
C LEU A 42 27.58 -27.81 44.98
N HIS A 43 26.79 -26.75 45.21
CA HIS A 43 25.33 -26.87 45.16
C HIS A 43 24.94 -27.48 43.81
N VAL A 44 24.40 -28.70 43.86
CA VAL A 44 23.94 -29.40 42.67
C VAL A 44 22.65 -28.73 42.21
N PHE A 45 22.78 -27.79 41.27
CA PHE A 45 21.66 -27.34 40.47
C PHE A 45 20.97 -28.59 39.89
N SER A 46 19.76 -28.86 40.36
CA SER A 46 18.91 -29.82 39.69
C SER A 46 18.67 -29.32 38.27
N LYS A 47 18.44 -30.25 37.34
CA LYS A 47 18.26 -29.90 35.93
C LYS A 47 16.84 -29.36 35.74
N ARG A 48 16.55 -28.14 36.22
CA ARG A 48 15.31 -27.38 35.95
C ARG A 48 15.01 -27.47 34.44
N ALA A 49 13.72 -27.53 34.11
CA ALA A 49 13.27 -27.63 32.72
C ALA A 49 13.76 -26.45 31.86
N SER A 50 13.62 -26.56 30.54
CA SER A 50 13.79 -25.41 29.64
C SER A 50 12.83 -24.31 30.08
N ARG A 51 13.38 -23.20 30.58
CA ARG A 51 12.59 -22.05 31.01
C ARG A 51 11.88 -21.44 29.80
N VAL A 52 10.57 -21.25 29.94
CA VAL A 52 9.73 -20.51 29.01
C VAL A 52 10.08 -19.02 29.04
N ASN A 53 9.76 -18.28 27.98
CA ASN A 53 9.95 -16.83 27.98
C ASN A 53 8.89 -16.15 28.85
N LEU A 54 9.26 -15.23 29.74
CA LEU A 54 8.30 -14.47 30.54
C LEU A 54 7.86 -13.21 29.81
N ARG A 55 6.59 -13.16 29.40
CA ARG A 55 5.91 -11.95 28.93
C ARG A 55 4.97 -11.45 30.03
N ILE A 56 5.47 -10.51 30.82
CA ILE A 56 4.89 -10.07 32.08
C ILE A 56 4.05 -8.80 31.85
N LEU A 57 2.78 -8.82 32.21
CA LEU A 57 1.93 -7.63 32.29
C LEU A 57 1.88 -7.14 33.75
N PRO A 58 2.54 -6.03 34.12
CA PRO A 58 2.35 -5.40 35.42
C PRO A 58 1.07 -4.56 35.36
N LEU A 59 0.03 -5.01 36.09
CA LEU A 59 -1.32 -4.47 36.03
C LEU A 59 -1.72 -3.82 37.38
N GLY A 60 -2.20 -2.57 37.36
CA GLY A 60 -2.68 -1.94 38.59
C GLY A 60 -2.82 -0.43 38.58
N ALA A 61 -2.57 0.19 39.75
CA ALA A 61 -2.67 1.63 39.95
C ALA A 61 -1.29 2.30 40.08
N SER A 62 -1.21 3.47 40.72
CA SER A 62 0.02 4.28 40.87
C SER A 62 1.23 3.54 41.50
N ILE A 63 1.00 2.54 42.34
CA ILE A 63 2.05 1.66 42.89
C ILE A 63 2.69 0.83 41.77
N THR A 64 1.90 0.17 40.92
CA THR A 64 2.37 -0.57 39.73
C THR A 64 3.03 0.35 38.69
N PHE A 65 2.48 1.56 38.52
CA PHE A 65 3.07 2.58 37.67
C PHE A 65 4.49 2.97 38.13
N GLY A 66 4.78 2.85 39.43
CA GLY A 66 6.09 3.16 40.03
C GLY A 66 6.21 4.58 40.56
N GLN A 67 5.08 5.20 40.92
CA GLN A 67 5.03 6.54 41.49
C GLN A 67 5.94 6.66 42.73
N ASN A 68 6.62 7.80 42.84
CA ASN A 68 7.61 8.16 43.88
C ASN A 68 8.88 7.30 43.95
N SER A 69 9.09 6.30 43.08
CA SER A 69 10.42 5.69 42.89
C SER A 69 11.38 6.66 42.18
N ALA A 70 12.66 6.68 42.54
CA ALA A 70 13.62 7.66 42.02
C ALA A 70 13.90 7.53 40.51
N THR A 71 13.57 6.38 39.92
CA THR A 71 13.69 6.09 38.48
C THR A 71 12.33 5.99 37.76
N GLY A 72 11.22 6.16 38.48
CA GLY A 72 9.87 5.95 37.96
C GLY A 72 9.48 4.49 37.64
N ASN A 73 10.39 3.52 37.77
CA ASN A 73 10.16 2.12 37.41
C ASN A 73 9.35 1.33 38.47
N GLY A 74 9.30 1.79 39.72
CA GLY A 74 8.71 1.04 40.84
C GLY A 74 9.41 -0.30 41.08
N TYR A 75 8.62 -1.32 41.49
CA TYR A 75 9.15 -2.68 41.70
C TYR A 75 9.55 -3.38 40.39
N ARG A 76 9.09 -2.89 39.23
CA ARG A 76 9.23 -3.59 37.94
C ARG A 76 10.69 -3.79 37.55
N LYS A 77 11.55 -2.79 37.76
CA LYS A 77 13.00 -2.85 37.50
C LYS A 77 13.74 -3.89 38.37
N PRO A 78 13.72 -3.79 39.73
CA PRO A 78 14.38 -4.80 40.56
C PRO A 78 13.82 -6.22 40.39
N LEU A 79 12.52 -6.37 40.09
CA LEU A 79 11.94 -7.68 39.75
C LEU A 79 12.48 -8.21 38.42
N ARG A 80 12.54 -7.37 37.38
CA ARG A 80 13.09 -7.73 36.08
C ARG A 80 14.55 -8.18 36.20
N ASP A 81 15.36 -7.41 36.92
CA ASP A 81 16.78 -7.71 37.12
C ASP A 81 16.99 -9.04 37.85
N GLU A 82 16.16 -9.35 38.86
CA GLU A 82 16.18 -10.64 39.55
C GLU A 82 15.85 -11.78 38.58
N LEU A 83 14.74 -11.69 37.85
CA LEU A 83 14.33 -12.73 36.90
C LEU A 83 15.38 -12.94 35.79
N ARG A 84 15.99 -11.86 35.27
CA ARG A 84 17.12 -11.94 34.32
C ARG A 84 18.34 -12.60 34.96
N TYR A 85 18.70 -12.24 36.20
CA TYR A 85 19.84 -12.81 36.94
C TYR A 85 19.66 -14.30 37.23
N GLN A 86 18.45 -14.72 37.59
CA GLN A 86 18.09 -16.13 37.73
C GLN A 86 18.18 -16.92 36.41
N GLY A 87 18.12 -16.26 35.25
CA GLY A 87 18.21 -16.86 33.92
C GLY A 87 16.87 -17.03 33.18
N TRP A 88 15.85 -16.21 33.48
CA TRP A 88 14.67 -16.06 32.62
C TRP A 88 14.93 -15.02 31.52
N GLU A 89 14.43 -15.26 30.30
CA GLU A 89 14.18 -14.16 29.34
C GLU A 89 12.88 -13.44 29.75
N VAL A 90 12.90 -12.11 29.74
CA VAL A 90 11.80 -11.27 30.24
C VAL A 90 11.50 -10.12 29.28
N ASN A 91 10.23 -9.97 28.93
CA ASN A 91 9.64 -8.77 28.32
C ASN A 91 8.50 -8.27 29.22
N MET A 92 8.53 -7.01 29.66
CA MET A 92 7.35 -6.38 30.25
C MET A 92 6.43 -5.91 29.12
N VAL A 93 5.12 -5.97 29.32
CA VAL A 93 4.13 -5.51 28.35
C VAL A 93 3.06 -4.64 29.01
N GLY A 94 2.39 -3.84 28.20
CA GLY A 94 1.32 -2.93 28.61
C GLY A 94 1.29 -1.68 27.76
N THR A 95 0.12 -1.04 27.61
CA THR A 95 -0.08 0.06 26.65
C THR A 95 0.71 1.34 26.97
N LYS A 96 1.31 1.45 28.16
CA LYS A 96 2.11 2.60 28.59
C LYS A 96 3.57 2.21 28.81
N THR A 97 4.44 3.20 28.63
CA THR A 97 5.84 3.18 29.06
C THR A 97 6.02 4.13 30.24
N GLN A 98 6.79 3.74 31.24
CA GLN A 98 7.02 4.56 32.43
C GLN A 98 8.31 4.16 33.16
N GLY A 99 9.16 5.14 33.45
CA GLY A 99 10.45 4.98 34.13
C GLY A 99 11.64 4.83 33.19
N THR A 100 12.85 4.77 33.75
CA THR A 100 14.12 4.90 33.00
C THR A 100 14.75 3.59 32.50
N MET A 101 14.13 2.42 32.69
CA MET A 101 14.67 1.19 32.12
C MET A 101 14.38 1.07 30.61
N VAL A 102 15.09 0.19 29.90
CA VAL A 102 14.85 -0.09 28.47
C VAL A 102 13.48 -0.72 28.28
N ASP A 103 13.21 -1.80 29.00
CA ASP A 103 11.96 -2.55 28.99
C ASP A 103 11.01 -2.01 30.07
N ASN A 104 10.44 -0.83 29.81
CA ASN A 104 9.70 -0.02 30.78
C ASN A 104 8.17 -0.03 30.63
N ASN A 105 7.63 -0.99 29.87
CA ASN A 105 6.20 -1.16 29.65
C ASN A 105 5.42 -1.50 30.95
N VAL A 106 4.14 -1.12 30.99
CA VAL A 106 3.22 -1.28 32.13
C VAL A 106 1.77 -1.00 31.71
N GLU A 107 0.80 -1.64 32.38
CA GLU A 107 -0.61 -1.24 32.32
C GLU A 107 -1.08 -0.73 33.68
N ALA A 108 -0.90 0.57 33.93
CA ALA A 108 -1.27 1.17 35.21
C ALA A 108 -1.75 2.62 35.12
N HIS A 109 -2.77 2.93 35.92
CA HIS A 109 -3.46 4.23 35.91
C HIS A 109 -3.53 4.81 37.32
N GLY A 110 -3.02 6.04 37.48
CA GLY A 110 -2.88 6.68 38.79
C GLY A 110 -4.24 7.02 39.40
N GLY A 111 -4.62 6.30 40.46
CA GLY A 111 -5.88 6.52 41.16
C GLY A 111 -7.02 5.56 40.78
N ASP A 112 -6.77 4.52 40.00
CA ASP A 112 -7.83 3.58 39.58
C ASP A 112 -8.28 2.61 40.69
N ILE A 113 -9.58 2.30 40.70
CA ILE A 113 -10.19 1.20 41.48
C ILE A 113 -10.18 -0.12 40.70
N ILE A 114 -10.46 -1.24 41.37
CA ILE A 114 -10.45 -2.60 40.76
C ILE A 114 -11.18 -2.66 39.41
N ASP A 115 -12.39 -2.09 39.31
CA ASP A 115 -13.19 -2.12 38.07
C ASP A 115 -12.59 -1.28 36.93
N GLN A 116 -11.86 -0.21 37.26
CA GLN A 116 -11.16 0.61 36.25
C GLN A 116 -9.89 -0.09 35.77
N VAL A 117 -9.13 -0.71 36.67
CA VAL A 117 -7.99 -1.57 36.31
C VAL A 117 -8.44 -2.74 35.42
N LYS A 118 -9.64 -3.30 35.66
CA LYS A 118 -10.26 -4.28 34.75
C LYS A 118 -10.50 -3.72 33.34
N SER A 119 -11.01 -2.49 33.22
CA SER A 119 -11.19 -1.84 31.92
C SER A 119 -9.85 -1.59 31.22
N ALA A 120 -8.87 -1.01 31.92
CA ALA A 120 -7.52 -0.77 31.39
C ALA A 120 -6.79 -2.05 30.97
N ALA A 121 -7.04 -3.17 31.65
CA ALA A 121 -6.46 -4.45 31.29
C ALA A 121 -6.80 -4.89 29.86
N GLN A 122 -8.01 -4.54 29.36
CA GLN A 122 -8.50 -5.02 28.06
C GLN A 122 -7.60 -4.59 26.91
N ASP A 123 -7.14 -3.33 26.93
CA ASP A 123 -6.27 -2.73 25.92
C ASP A 123 -4.88 -3.41 25.86
N SER A 124 -4.50 -4.11 26.93
CA SER A 124 -3.25 -4.85 27.07
C SER A 124 -3.37 -6.37 26.83
N LEU A 125 -4.57 -6.93 26.67
CA LEU A 125 -4.76 -8.35 26.35
C LEU A 125 -4.18 -8.78 24.97
N PRO A 126 -4.14 -7.93 23.92
CA PRO A 126 -3.50 -8.28 22.65
C PRO A 126 -2.01 -8.62 22.75
N TYR A 127 -1.31 -8.14 23.78
CA TYR A 127 0.07 -8.57 24.06
C TYR A 127 0.16 -10.07 24.46
N ARG A 128 -0.96 -10.78 24.68
CA ARG A 128 -1.04 -12.18 25.15
C ARG A 128 0.01 -12.51 26.25
N PRO A 129 0.01 -11.81 27.41
CA PRO A 129 0.94 -12.09 28.50
C PRO A 129 0.71 -13.49 29.11
N ASN A 130 1.78 -14.23 29.38
CA ASN A 130 1.71 -15.51 30.12
C ASN A 130 1.87 -15.32 31.64
N VAL A 131 2.24 -14.12 32.10
CA VAL A 131 2.26 -13.75 33.52
C VAL A 131 1.61 -12.38 33.70
N VAL A 132 0.67 -12.25 34.63
CA VAL A 132 0.03 -10.96 34.99
C VAL A 132 0.22 -10.70 36.48
N LEU A 133 0.85 -9.58 36.82
CA LEU A 133 1.12 -9.17 38.20
C LEU A 133 0.08 -8.12 38.63
N ILE A 134 -0.83 -8.47 39.54
CA ILE A 134 -1.98 -7.62 39.87
C ILE A 134 -1.80 -6.94 41.24
N ASN A 135 -1.75 -5.60 41.24
CA ASN A 135 -1.84 -4.77 42.46
C ASN A 135 -2.92 -3.68 42.29
N ALA A 136 -4.14 -3.98 42.73
CA ALA A 136 -5.29 -3.08 42.68
C ALA A 136 -6.20 -3.29 43.90
N GLY A 137 -6.85 -2.21 44.37
CA GLY A 137 -7.70 -2.20 45.57
C GLY A 137 -7.34 -1.12 46.60
N THR A 138 -6.15 -0.51 46.53
CA THR A 138 -5.74 0.55 47.48
C THR A 138 -6.66 1.78 47.37
N ASN A 139 -7.06 2.17 46.16
CA ASN A 139 -8.00 3.28 45.94
C ASN A 139 -9.42 2.94 46.43
N ASP A 140 -9.87 1.69 46.30
CA ASP A 140 -11.13 1.20 46.83
C ASP A 140 -11.15 1.34 48.36
N CYS A 141 -10.10 0.85 49.04
CA CYS A 141 -9.93 0.97 50.49
C CYS A 141 -9.88 2.43 50.95
N ALA A 142 -9.10 3.28 50.26
CA ALA A 142 -8.97 4.71 50.58
C ALA A 142 -10.30 5.48 50.44
N ARG A 143 -11.10 5.14 49.42
CA ARG A 143 -12.38 5.80 49.09
C ARG A 143 -13.61 5.10 49.69
N ASN A 144 -13.41 3.97 50.37
CA ASN A 144 -14.46 3.11 50.93
C ASN A 144 -15.47 2.61 49.87
N ILE A 145 -14.97 2.15 48.72
CA ILE A 145 -15.78 1.67 47.59
C ILE A 145 -15.91 0.15 47.68
N ASP A 146 -17.14 -0.33 47.92
CA ASP A 146 -17.56 -1.74 47.82
C ASP A 146 -16.54 -2.76 48.38
N ILE A 147 -16.20 -2.57 49.66
CA ILE A 147 -15.13 -3.29 50.37
C ILE A 147 -15.49 -4.76 50.60
N ASP A 148 -16.75 -5.05 50.95
CA ASP A 148 -17.23 -6.41 51.26
C ASP A 148 -17.29 -7.34 50.03
N ASN A 149 -17.12 -6.79 48.83
CA ASN A 149 -17.19 -7.48 47.54
C ASN A 149 -15.95 -7.20 46.65
N ALA A 150 -14.88 -6.64 47.22
CA ALA A 150 -13.61 -6.40 46.52
C ALA A 150 -13.04 -7.68 45.89
N GLY A 151 -13.17 -8.83 46.57
CA GLY A 151 -12.80 -10.14 46.03
C GLY A 151 -13.66 -10.58 44.84
N GLY A 152 -14.96 -10.25 44.82
CA GLY A 152 -15.84 -10.52 43.68
C GLY A 152 -15.50 -9.68 42.45
N ARG A 153 -15.13 -8.42 42.66
CA ARG A 153 -14.66 -7.52 41.59
C ARG A 153 -13.28 -7.92 41.07
N MET A 154 -12.37 -8.32 41.97
CA MET A 154 -11.07 -8.89 41.61
C MET A 154 -11.20 -10.21 40.84
N ARG A 155 -12.10 -11.10 41.24
CA ARG A 155 -12.45 -12.31 40.47
C ARG A 155 -12.86 -11.95 39.04
N SER A 156 -13.76 -10.98 38.89
CA SER A 156 -14.25 -10.57 37.57
C SER A 156 -13.19 -9.88 36.71
N LEU A 157 -12.14 -9.28 37.31
CA LEU A 157 -10.95 -8.81 36.60
C LEU A 157 -10.15 -10.00 36.08
N ILE A 158 -9.79 -10.94 36.95
CA ILE A 158 -9.01 -12.13 36.60
C ILE A 158 -9.73 -12.96 35.52
N GLU A 159 -11.03 -13.16 35.65
CA GLU A 159 -11.87 -13.84 34.66
C GLU A 159 -11.89 -13.13 33.29
N SER A 160 -11.67 -11.81 33.21
CA SER A 160 -11.52 -11.14 31.90
C SER A 160 -10.14 -11.33 31.28
N VAL A 161 -9.12 -11.70 32.06
CA VAL A 161 -7.82 -12.11 31.53
C VAL A 161 -7.90 -13.55 31.03
N VAL A 162 -8.27 -14.50 31.88
CA VAL A 162 -8.14 -15.94 31.59
C VAL A 162 -9.26 -16.54 30.73
N ASN A 163 -10.36 -15.82 30.50
CA ASN A 163 -11.36 -16.21 29.47
C ASN A 163 -11.11 -15.52 28.12
N THR A 164 -9.97 -14.84 27.95
CA THR A 164 -9.51 -14.39 26.64
C THR A 164 -8.87 -15.57 25.91
N GLU A 165 -9.14 -15.67 24.61
CA GLU A 165 -8.55 -16.66 23.70
C GLU A 165 -7.01 -16.74 23.84
N ASP A 166 -6.46 -17.96 23.79
CA ASP A 166 -5.05 -18.30 24.04
C ASP A 166 -4.51 -17.97 25.46
N MET A 167 -5.32 -17.39 26.36
CA MET A 167 -4.90 -16.92 27.68
C MET A 167 -5.43 -17.76 28.85
N GLU A 168 -6.05 -18.92 28.58
CA GLU A 168 -6.64 -19.80 29.61
C GLU A 168 -5.58 -20.43 30.54
N LYS A 169 -4.30 -20.30 30.19
CA LYS A 169 -3.13 -20.79 30.95
C LYS A 169 -2.25 -19.67 31.51
N THR A 170 -2.61 -18.41 31.32
CA THR A 170 -1.86 -17.26 31.83
C THR A 170 -1.74 -17.35 33.36
N LEU A 171 -0.51 -17.28 33.88
CA LEU A 171 -0.27 -17.20 35.32
C LEU A 171 -0.74 -15.86 35.86
N ILE A 172 -1.62 -15.93 36.84
CA ILE A 172 -2.07 -14.79 37.62
C ILE A 172 -1.26 -14.75 38.93
N VAL A 173 -0.51 -13.69 39.14
CA VAL A 173 0.15 -13.42 40.43
C VAL A 173 -0.64 -12.30 41.09
N LEU A 174 -1.50 -12.65 42.06
CA LEU A 174 -2.30 -11.66 42.79
C LEU A 174 -1.54 -11.23 44.04
N SER A 175 -1.29 -9.93 44.18
CA SER A 175 -0.72 -9.39 45.42
C SER A 175 -1.80 -8.97 46.42
N THR A 176 -1.51 -9.12 47.71
CA THR A 176 -2.26 -8.41 48.75
C THR A 176 -1.87 -6.93 48.78
N LEU A 177 -2.74 -6.09 49.33
CA LEU A 177 -2.51 -4.65 49.44
C LEU A 177 -1.49 -4.36 50.55
N ILE A 178 -0.52 -3.51 50.22
CA ILE A 178 0.54 -3.04 51.13
C ILE A 178 -0.03 -2.22 52.31
N PRO A 179 0.60 -2.22 53.50
CA PRO A 179 0.18 -1.39 54.64
C PRO A 179 0.13 0.11 54.34
N SER A 180 -0.68 0.87 55.09
CA SER A 180 -0.79 2.33 54.91
C SER A 180 -1.03 3.05 56.24
N GLN A 181 -0.90 4.37 56.27
CA GLN A 181 -1.39 5.20 57.39
C GLN A 181 -2.67 5.98 57.06
N VAL A 182 -3.16 5.92 55.81
CA VAL A 182 -4.46 6.47 55.44
C VAL A 182 -5.53 5.71 56.23
N SER A 183 -6.24 6.40 57.12
CA SER A 183 -7.12 5.76 58.10
C SER A 183 -8.27 4.95 57.50
N SER A 184 -8.74 5.30 56.29
CA SER A 184 -9.71 4.49 55.54
C SER A 184 -9.06 3.29 54.87
N THR A 185 -7.86 3.45 54.29
CA THR A 185 -7.09 2.33 53.72
C THR A 185 -6.80 1.29 54.79
N GLU A 186 -6.18 1.67 55.90
CA GLU A 186 -5.75 0.73 56.95
C GLU A 186 -6.93 0.06 57.68
N ALA A 187 -8.09 0.70 57.75
CA ALA A 187 -9.31 0.07 58.28
C ALA A 187 -9.91 -0.99 57.33
N ASN A 188 -9.85 -0.76 56.02
CA ASN A 188 -10.47 -1.61 55.00
C ASN A 188 -9.55 -2.73 54.48
N ARG A 189 -8.25 -2.44 54.40
CA ARG A 189 -7.19 -3.30 53.85
C ARG A 189 -7.16 -4.72 54.45
N PRO A 190 -7.33 -4.96 55.77
CA PRO A 190 -7.39 -6.32 56.33
C PRO A 190 -8.61 -7.15 55.89
N SER A 191 -9.68 -6.52 55.42
CA SER A 191 -10.83 -7.23 54.82
C SER A 191 -10.52 -7.63 53.37
N VAL A 192 -9.99 -6.70 52.57
CA VAL A 192 -9.65 -6.95 51.17
C VAL A 192 -8.51 -7.97 51.04
N ASN A 193 -7.46 -7.88 51.87
CA ASN A 193 -6.37 -8.86 51.87
C ASN A 193 -6.85 -10.28 52.23
N ARG A 194 -7.87 -10.40 53.08
CA ARG A 194 -8.50 -11.70 53.40
C ARG A 194 -9.26 -12.25 52.19
N GLN A 195 -10.09 -11.42 51.56
CA GLN A 195 -10.81 -11.79 50.34
C GLN A 195 -9.87 -12.21 49.20
N TYR A 196 -8.71 -11.55 49.05
CA TYR A 196 -7.74 -11.91 48.00
C TYR A 196 -7.05 -13.26 48.29
N ARG A 197 -6.71 -13.57 49.56
CA ARG A 197 -6.19 -14.89 49.95
C ARG A 197 -7.21 -16.01 49.71
N GLU A 198 -8.45 -15.78 50.11
CA GLU A 198 -9.57 -16.70 49.89
C GLU A 198 -9.85 -16.88 48.39
N LEU A 199 -9.74 -15.80 47.59
CA LEU A 199 -9.90 -15.84 46.14
C LEU A 199 -8.82 -16.66 45.44
N VAL A 200 -7.52 -16.47 45.76
CA VAL A 200 -6.44 -17.29 45.19
C VAL A 200 -6.70 -18.77 45.49
N SER A 201 -6.98 -19.12 46.75
CA SER A 201 -7.25 -20.51 47.14
C SER A 201 -8.47 -21.11 46.41
N THR A 202 -9.51 -20.29 46.18
CA THR A 202 -10.73 -20.69 45.46
C THR A 202 -10.47 -20.92 43.97
N MET A 203 -9.92 -19.92 43.26
CA MET A 203 -9.66 -20.01 41.82
C MET A 203 -8.58 -21.07 41.50
N ARG A 204 -7.64 -21.30 42.42
CA ARG A 204 -6.67 -22.41 42.35
C ARG A 204 -7.37 -23.77 42.37
N GLY A 205 -8.38 -23.94 43.24
CA GLY A 205 -9.23 -25.13 43.30
C GLY A 205 -10.16 -25.31 42.09
N GLU A 206 -10.45 -24.23 41.37
CA GLU A 206 -11.20 -24.24 40.10
C GLU A 206 -10.32 -24.55 38.87
N GLY A 207 -9.01 -24.65 39.05
CA GLY A 207 -8.05 -25.04 38.00
C GLY A 207 -7.30 -23.88 37.33
N ILE A 208 -7.43 -22.65 37.84
CA ILE A 208 -6.70 -21.49 37.31
C ILE A 208 -5.22 -21.53 37.74
N SER A 209 -4.31 -21.16 36.83
CA SER A 209 -2.92 -20.84 37.16
C SER A 209 -2.87 -19.54 37.96
N ILE A 210 -2.97 -19.63 39.28
CA ILE A 210 -2.94 -18.47 40.19
C ILE A 210 -2.12 -18.74 41.45
N VAL A 211 -1.32 -17.76 41.86
CA VAL A 211 -0.49 -17.77 43.08
C VAL A 211 -0.57 -16.42 43.81
N LEU A 212 -0.13 -16.38 45.07
CA LEU A 212 -0.28 -15.24 45.97
C LEU A 212 1.06 -14.57 46.27
N ALA A 213 1.23 -13.32 45.83
CA ALA A 213 2.34 -12.47 46.26
C ALA A 213 1.95 -11.71 47.55
N ASP A 214 2.06 -12.35 48.71
CA ASP A 214 1.54 -11.78 49.97
C ASP A 214 2.45 -10.69 50.56
N MET A 215 2.04 -9.43 50.36
CA MET A 215 2.73 -8.20 50.77
C MET A 215 2.50 -7.82 52.25
N ASP A 216 1.49 -8.39 52.90
CA ASP A 216 1.17 -8.16 54.33
C ASP A 216 0.69 -9.45 55.01
N PRO A 217 1.52 -10.50 55.10
CA PRO A 217 1.08 -11.78 55.64
C PRO A 217 0.77 -11.70 57.14
N GLU A 218 -0.26 -12.41 57.59
CA GLU A 218 -0.65 -12.44 59.01
C GLU A 218 0.41 -13.17 59.87
N ALA A 219 0.58 -12.74 61.13
CA ALA A 219 1.48 -13.40 62.07
C ALA A 219 1.02 -14.85 62.35
N PRO A 220 1.92 -15.85 62.45
CA PRO A 220 3.37 -15.72 62.63
C PRO A 220 4.19 -15.95 61.34
N SER A 221 3.71 -15.53 60.17
CA SER A 221 4.50 -15.62 58.92
C SER A 221 5.83 -14.85 59.03
N PRO A 222 6.97 -15.37 58.52
CA PRO A 222 8.26 -14.67 58.54
C PRO A 222 8.26 -13.30 57.84
N GLY A 223 7.35 -13.07 56.88
CA GLY A 223 7.17 -11.78 56.21
C GLY A 223 6.29 -10.77 56.98
N HIS A 224 5.77 -11.11 58.16
CA HIS A 224 4.82 -10.26 58.88
C HIS A 224 5.46 -8.94 59.32
N GLY A 225 4.88 -7.81 58.90
CA GLY A 225 5.42 -6.47 59.16
C GLY A 225 6.69 -6.14 58.37
N TRP A 226 7.04 -6.93 57.34
CA TRP A 226 8.26 -6.71 56.57
C TRP A 226 8.20 -5.41 55.76
N LEU A 227 7.11 -5.15 55.04
CA LEU A 227 6.80 -3.81 54.53
C LEU A 227 6.22 -2.96 55.67
N HIS A 228 6.90 -1.87 56.04
CA HIS A 228 6.46 -0.99 57.13
C HIS A 228 6.67 0.49 56.84
N TYR A 229 5.73 1.29 57.36
CA TYR A 229 5.75 2.75 57.32
C TYR A 229 6.41 3.30 58.60
N PRO A 230 7.24 4.35 58.53
CA PRO A 230 7.60 5.13 57.32
C PRO A 230 8.77 4.59 56.50
N GLU A 231 9.55 3.63 56.98
CA GLU A 231 10.88 3.28 56.45
C GLU A 231 10.90 2.74 55.00
N ASP A 232 9.79 2.20 54.51
CA ASP A 232 9.63 1.70 53.13
C ASP A 232 8.82 2.64 52.21
N TYR A 233 8.42 3.82 52.71
CA TYR A 233 7.53 4.77 52.03
C TYR A 233 8.21 6.14 51.80
N THR A 234 7.59 7.00 50.99
CA THR A 234 8.21 8.27 50.59
C THR A 234 8.04 9.35 51.65
N THR A 235 9.15 9.63 52.35
CA THR A 235 9.23 10.48 53.54
C THR A 235 9.70 11.92 53.28
N GLY A 236 9.91 12.30 52.01
CA GLY A 236 10.38 13.62 51.61
C GLY A 236 9.30 14.71 51.58
N ASP A 237 8.04 14.32 51.41
CA ASP A 237 6.90 15.22 51.31
C ASP A 237 6.35 15.65 52.68
N ASN A 238 5.53 16.70 52.70
CA ASN A 238 4.92 17.22 53.93
C ASN A 238 3.42 17.58 53.69
N PRO A 239 2.47 16.72 54.08
CA PRO A 239 2.67 15.43 54.76
C PRO A 239 3.40 14.39 53.89
N PRO A 240 4.08 13.39 54.49
CA PRO A 240 4.67 12.25 53.78
C PRO A 240 3.63 11.46 52.98
N ASP A 241 4.09 10.74 51.95
CA ASP A 241 3.24 9.84 51.18
C ASP A 241 3.18 8.46 51.86
N ASP A 242 1.99 8.09 52.32
CA ASP A 242 1.68 6.85 53.03
C ASP A 242 0.95 5.81 52.13
N THR A 243 1.00 6.03 50.82
CA THR A 243 0.37 5.20 49.79
C THR A 243 1.39 4.63 48.80
N HIS A 244 2.47 5.35 48.52
CA HIS A 244 3.50 4.96 47.55
C HIS A 244 4.82 4.58 48.24
N PRO A 245 5.36 3.37 47.98
CA PRO A 245 6.69 2.98 48.45
C PRO A 245 7.80 3.92 47.97
N ASN A 246 8.90 3.93 48.72
CA ASN A 246 10.20 4.39 48.24
C ASN A 246 10.96 3.23 47.54
N ASP A 247 12.14 3.49 46.98
CA ASP A 247 12.91 2.46 46.25
C ASP A 247 13.19 1.19 47.08
N LYS A 248 13.43 1.32 48.39
CA LYS A 248 13.64 0.18 49.31
C LYS A 248 12.36 -0.62 49.52
N GLY A 249 11.19 0.03 49.61
CA GLY A 249 9.89 -0.64 49.63
C GLY A 249 9.58 -1.34 48.32
N TYR A 250 9.87 -0.71 47.18
CA TYR A 250 9.71 -1.34 45.87
C TYR A 250 10.63 -2.55 45.65
N SER A 251 11.87 -2.54 46.15
CA SER A 251 12.75 -3.73 46.12
C SER A 251 12.25 -4.87 47.03
N LYS A 252 11.59 -4.58 48.16
CA LYS A 252 10.89 -5.61 48.96
C LYS A 252 9.70 -6.20 48.21
N MET A 253 8.88 -5.38 47.56
CA MET A 253 7.80 -5.87 46.69
C MET A 253 8.35 -6.76 45.58
N ALA A 254 9.46 -6.37 44.94
CA ALA A 254 10.12 -7.16 43.89
C ALA A 254 10.54 -8.57 44.37
N TYR A 255 11.04 -8.70 45.60
CA TYR A 255 11.33 -10.02 46.18
C TYR A 255 10.06 -10.87 46.35
N ILE A 256 8.99 -10.28 46.90
CA ILE A 256 7.72 -11.00 47.11
C ILE A 256 7.10 -11.42 45.77
N TRP A 257 7.25 -10.61 44.72
CA TRP A 257 6.90 -10.99 43.35
C TRP A 257 7.78 -12.11 42.79
N SER A 258 9.11 -12.09 42.98
CA SER A 258 10.00 -13.13 42.43
C SER A 258 9.76 -14.48 43.12
N GLN A 259 9.56 -14.52 44.44
CA GLN A 259 9.25 -15.75 45.16
C GLN A 259 7.95 -16.41 44.68
N ALA A 260 6.90 -15.62 44.41
CA ALA A 260 5.65 -16.15 43.87
C ALA A 260 5.80 -16.67 42.42
N ILE A 261 6.72 -16.10 41.63
CA ILE A 261 7.05 -16.59 40.28
C ILE A 261 7.90 -17.87 40.35
N ASP A 262 8.87 -17.98 41.27
CA ASP A 262 9.63 -19.21 41.50
C ASP A 262 8.72 -20.35 42.00
N GLU A 263 7.79 -20.07 42.93
CA GLU A 263 6.76 -21.03 43.37
C GLU A 263 5.94 -21.55 42.17
N ALA A 264 5.43 -20.63 41.34
CA ALA A 264 4.67 -21.00 40.14
C ALA A 264 5.49 -21.72 39.06
N ALA A 265 6.80 -21.50 39.01
CA ALA A 265 7.71 -22.18 38.09
C ALA A 265 8.05 -23.61 38.56
N ASP A 266 8.32 -23.81 39.85
CA ASP A 266 8.56 -25.14 40.42
C ASP A 266 7.26 -25.97 40.52
N GLU A 267 6.07 -25.35 40.47
CA GLU A 267 4.77 -26.02 40.26
C GLU A 267 4.36 -26.17 38.76
N GLU A 268 5.25 -25.88 37.80
CA GLU A 268 5.03 -26.01 36.34
C GLU A 268 3.82 -25.21 35.77
N LEU A 269 3.48 -24.05 36.35
CA LEU A 269 2.27 -23.28 36.01
C LEU A 269 2.44 -22.26 34.88
N ILE A 270 3.68 -21.92 34.53
CA ILE A 270 3.99 -20.90 33.54
C ILE A 270 4.03 -21.54 32.15
N ALA A 271 2.99 -21.30 31.36
CA ALA A 271 2.96 -21.68 29.94
C ALA A 271 3.88 -20.77 29.10
N GLU A 272 4.29 -21.21 27.90
CA GLU A 272 4.89 -20.30 26.90
C GLU A 272 3.90 -19.20 26.50
N PRO A 273 4.36 -17.98 26.18
CA PRO A 273 3.49 -16.89 25.77
C PRO A 273 3.05 -17.06 24.32
N GLY A 274 1.76 -16.83 24.05
CA GLY A 274 1.20 -16.89 22.69
C GLY A 274 1.80 -15.84 21.74
N PRO A 275 1.53 -15.91 20.42
CA PRO A 275 1.82 -14.81 19.52
C PRO A 275 1.03 -13.56 19.95
N MET A 276 1.62 -12.36 19.85
CA MET A 276 0.84 -11.13 20.07
C MET A 276 -0.21 -10.98 18.98
N ALA A 277 -1.42 -10.57 19.34
CA ALA A 277 -2.51 -10.33 18.40
C ALA A 277 -2.33 -8.97 17.69
N PRO A 278 -2.70 -8.84 16.40
CA PRO A 278 -2.80 -7.54 15.75
C PRO A 278 -3.85 -6.68 16.48
N VAL A 279 -3.47 -5.46 16.86
CA VAL A 279 -4.41 -4.48 17.43
C VAL A 279 -4.96 -3.60 16.30
N PRO A 280 -6.26 -3.28 16.27
CA PRO A 280 -6.79 -2.16 15.50
C PRO A 280 -6.40 -0.82 16.15
N CYS A 281 -5.29 -0.22 15.71
CA CYS A 281 -4.95 1.17 15.99
C CYS A 281 -4.90 2.00 14.69
N GLU A 282 -5.27 3.28 14.80
CA GLU A 282 -5.09 4.23 13.71
C GLU A 282 -3.61 4.34 13.32
N LYS A 283 -3.35 4.45 12.01
CA LYS A 283 -2.04 4.80 11.47
C LYS A 283 -1.62 6.21 11.87
N ASP A 284 -0.31 6.49 11.95
CA ASP A 284 0.24 7.84 12.14
C ASP A 284 1.13 8.30 10.96
N TYR A 285 1.27 9.62 10.77
CA TYR A 285 1.94 10.16 9.58
C TYR A 285 3.45 9.88 9.54
N GLY A 286 3.84 8.84 8.80
CA GLY A 286 5.24 8.46 8.60
C GLY A 286 5.84 7.62 9.74
N ASP A 287 4.99 6.90 10.46
CA ASP A 287 5.31 5.84 11.43
C ASP A 287 5.94 4.57 10.79
N GLY A 288 5.81 4.41 9.47
CA GLY A 288 6.08 3.16 8.75
C GLY A 288 7.51 2.64 8.90
N VAL A 289 7.63 1.37 9.28
CA VAL A 289 8.91 0.74 9.63
C VAL A 289 9.63 0.25 8.37
N ASP A 290 10.79 0.84 8.02
CA ASP A 290 11.58 0.43 6.84
C ASP A 290 11.97 -1.05 6.94
N ALA A 291 11.70 -1.79 5.86
CA ALA A 291 12.19 -3.16 5.69
C ALA A 291 13.72 -3.25 5.68
N GLY A 292 14.44 -2.13 5.48
CA GLY A 292 15.89 -2.00 5.62
C GLY A 292 16.67 -2.08 4.30
N GLY A 293 16.00 -2.42 3.19
CA GLY A 293 16.63 -2.62 1.89
C GLY A 293 15.63 -2.73 0.75
N LEU A 294 16.15 -2.96 -0.46
CA LEU A 294 15.37 -3.22 -1.66
C LEU A 294 14.57 -4.52 -1.52
N THR A 295 13.28 -4.38 -1.28
CA THR A 295 12.29 -5.47 -1.31
C THR A 295 12.03 -5.91 -2.75
N GLN A 296 12.02 -4.99 -3.72
CA GLN A 296 11.98 -5.33 -5.16
C GLN A 296 13.29 -4.94 -5.85
N ARG A 297 13.83 -5.86 -6.67
CA ARG A 297 15.18 -5.76 -7.29
C ARG A 297 15.16 -5.86 -8.83
N GLY A 298 14.10 -5.38 -9.46
CA GLY A 298 14.08 -5.11 -10.91
C GLY A 298 13.50 -6.17 -11.84
N SER A 299 12.54 -6.95 -11.34
CA SER A 299 11.68 -7.84 -12.12
C SER A 299 10.87 -7.11 -13.20
N GLY A 300 10.31 -7.88 -14.15
CA GLY A 300 9.47 -7.38 -15.24
C GLY A 300 10.23 -7.15 -16.54
N LEU A 301 9.49 -6.74 -17.58
CA LEU A 301 10.01 -6.52 -18.93
C LEU A 301 9.71 -5.08 -19.40
N ASP A 302 10.62 -4.55 -20.20
CA ASP A 302 10.51 -3.27 -20.92
C ASP A 302 10.75 -3.48 -22.42
N ASP A 303 10.52 -2.44 -23.23
CA ASP A 303 10.80 -2.44 -24.67
C ASP A 303 12.04 -1.59 -25.06
N GLY A 304 12.90 -1.27 -24.09
CA GLY A 304 14.10 -0.46 -24.31
C GLY A 304 13.80 0.98 -24.72
N ILE A 305 14.72 1.58 -25.48
CA ILE A 305 14.58 2.93 -26.07
C ILE A 305 13.98 2.86 -27.48
N TYR A 306 13.34 3.93 -27.94
CA TYR A 306 12.79 3.99 -29.29
C TYR A 306 13.87 3.99 -30.38
N TYR A 307 13.71 3.07 -31.35
CA TYR A 307 14.46 3.04 -32.58
C TYR A 307 13.55 3.35 -33.76
N HIS A 308 13.79 4.49 -34.43
CA HIS A 308 13.05 4.90 -35.60
C HIS A 308 13.43 4.09 -36.85
N ASP A 309 12.42 3.73 -37.63
CA ASP A 309 12.54 3.12 -38.96
C ASP A 309 11.31 3.52 -39.76
N SER A 310 11.43 3.69 -41.08
CA SER A 310 10.31 4.16 -41.89
C SER A 310 10.27 3.62 -43.32
N GLN A 311 9.06 3.54 -43.87
CA GLN A 311 8.78 3.18 -45.24
C GLN A 311 8.29 4.42 -46.00
N GLU A 312 9.05 4.90 -47.00
CA GLU A 312 8.53 5.95 -47.88
C GLU A 312 7.27 5.46 -48.62
N LYS A 313 6.21 6.27 -48.58
CA LYS A 313 4.94 6.04 -49.26
C LYS A 313 4.72 6.99 -50.45
N GLY A 314 5.62 7.95 -50.65
CA GLY A 314 5.51 8.97 -51.68
C GLY A 314 4.37 9.96 -51.39
N THR A 315 3.83 10.56 -52.45
CA THR A 315 2.76 11.57 -52.35
C THR A 315 1.38 10.91 -52.23
N LEU A 316 0.72 11.05 -51.07
CA LEU A 316 -0.62 10.50 -50.81
C LEU A 316 -1.76 11.43 -51.25
N LEU A 317 -1.50 12.74 -51.30
CA LEU A 317 -2.45 13.76 -51.73
C LEU A 317 -1.70 14.92 -52.41
N SER A 318 -2.28 15.50 -53.45
CA SER A 318 -1.82 16.77 -54.01
C SER A 318 -2.99 17.74 -54.09
N LEU A 319 -2.79 18.96 -53.60
CA LEU A 319 -3.77 20.04 -53.61
C LEU A 319 -3.21 21.26 -54.34
N ASP A 320 -4.07 22.14 -54.84
CA ASP A 320 -3.62 23.40 -55.46
C ASP A 320 -3.10 24.36 -54.39
N SER A 321 -1.96 25.00 -54.66
CA SER A 321 -1.39 26.03 -53.77
C SER A 321 -2.25 27.29 -53.80
N GLN A 322 -2.44 27.91 -52.64
CA GLN A 322 -3.25 29.13 -52.46
C GLN A 322 -2.40 30.31 -51.95
N GLY A 323 -1.08 30.26 -52.17
CA GLY A 323 -0.12 31.17 -51.53
C GLY A 323 0.25 30.70 -50.13
N ASP A 324 1.31 31.27 -49.53
CA ASP A 324 1.87 30.73 -48.28
C ASP A 324 0.89 30.80 -47.10
N ASP A 325 0.16 31.90 -46.93
CA ASP A 325 -0.96 31.99 -45.96
C ASP A 325 -1.97 30.87 -46.17
N GLY A 326 -2.39 30.60 -47.41
CA GLY A 326 -3.36 29.57 -47.76
C GLY A 326 -2.80 28.14 -47.81
N ASP A 327 -1.50 27.95 -47.58
CA ASP A 327 -0.82 26.63 -47.63
C ASP A 327 -0.48 26.08 -46.23
N HIS A 328 -1.07 26.64 -45.17
CA HIS A 328 -1.03 26.07 -43.81
C HIS A 328 -2.03 24.89 -43.65
N PHE A 329 -1.52 23.78 -43.11
CA PHE A 329 -2.28 22.55 -42.84
C PHE A 329 -2.12 22.11 -41.39
N PHE A 330 -3.09 21.34 -40.90
CA PHE A 330 -3.11 20.74 -39.57
C PHE A 330 -3.55 19.27 -39.66
N PHE A 331 -3.17 18.47 -38.66
CA PHE A 331 -3.60 17.10 -38.47
C PHE A 331 -4.29 16.99 -37.11
N ALA A 332 -5.36 16.21 -37.03
CA ALA A 332 -6.17 16.08 -35.81
C ALA A 332 -7.05 14.82 -35.85
N ARG A 333 -7.23 14.14 -34.71
CA ARG A 333 -8.19 13.05 -34.47
C ARG A 333 -9.62 13.61 -34.45
N LEU A 334 -10.18 13.99 -35.61
CA LEU A 334 -11.50 14.65 -35.66
C LEU A 334 -12.66 13.66 -35.59
N PHE A 335 -12.51 12.49 -36.21
CA PHE A 335 -13.60 11.51 -36.37
C PHE A 335 -13.39 10.21 -35.59
N ARG A 336 -12.20 9.98 -35.02
CA ARG A 336 -11.77 8.75 -34.33
C ARG A 336 -10.36 8.92 -33.74
N ARG A 337 -10.00 8.06 -32.78
CA ARG A 337 -8.73 8.13 -32.03
C ARG A 337 -7.55 7.48 -32.78
N GLU A 338 -7.81 6.51 -33.65
CA GLU A 338 -6.76 5.71 -34.30
C GLU A 338 -6.05 6.40 -35.49
N ARG A 339 -6.60 7.51 -36.00
CA ARG A 339 -6.13 8.15 -37.23
C ARG A 339 -6.32 9.65 -37.20
N ASP A 340 -5.34 10.38 -37.71
CA ASP A 340 -5.41 11.83 -37.81
C ASP A 340 -5.92 12.23 -39.20
N ASP A 341 -6.84 13.20 -39.22
CA ASP A 341 -7.52 13.78 -40.36
C ASP A 341 -6.84 15.08 -40.80
N LEU A 342 -6.92 15.45 -42.09
CA LEU A 342 -6.25 16.62 -42.64
C LEU A 342 -7.18 17.84 -42.65
N LEU A 343 -6.72 18.96 -42.09
CA LEU A 343 -7.36 20.27 -42.22
C LEU A 343 -6.50 21.24 -43.02
N ARG A 344 -7.16 22.17 -43.74
CA ARG A 344 -6.55 23.35 -44.35
C ARG A 344 -7.44 24.56 -44.06
N TRP A 345 -6.92 25.59 -43.40
CA TRP A 345 -7.71 26.78 -43.10
C TRP A 345 -7.96 27.64 -44.35
N ASN A 346 -8.95 28.52 -44.27
CA ASN A 346 -9.24 29.58 -45.22
C ASN A 346 -9.96 30.74 -44.50
N LYS A 347 -9.86 31.97 -45.04
CA LYS A 347 -10.55 33.15 -44.48
C LYS A 347 -11.63 33.64 -45.45
N ASN A 348 -12.89 33.44 -45.09
CA ASN A 348 -14.04 33.87 -45.86
C ASN A 348 -14.81 34.95 -45.06
N ASP A 349 -14.91 36.16 -45.60
CA ASP A 349 -15.77 37.25 -45.08
C ASP A 349 -15.77 37.41 -43.54
N ASP A 350 -14.56 37.57 -43.00
CA ASP A 350 -14.25 37.72 -41.55
C ASP A 350 -14.56 36.51 -40.64
N ALA A 351 -14.90 35.35 -41.20
CA ALA A 351 -14.88 34.05 -40.53
C ALA A 351 -13.67 33.20 -40.92
N VAL A 352 -13.12 32.45 -39.97
CA VAL A 352 -12.17 31.35 -40.22
C VAL A 352 -12.95 30.04 -40.39
N VAL A 353 -12.64 29.32 -41.48
CA VAL A 353 -13.17 27.96 -41.74
C VAL A 353 -12.02 27.03 -42.09
N TYR A 354 -12.18 25.74 -41.81
CA TYR A 354 -11.21 24.71 -42.14
C TYR A 354 -11.85 23.73 -43.14
N HIS A 355 -11.25 23.61 -44.31
CA HIS A 355 -11.58 22.54 -45.26
C HIS A 355 -11.05 21.23 -44.67
N THR A 356 -11.90 20.21 -44.54
CA THR A 356 -11.58 18.95 -43.87
C THR A 356 -11.58 17.78 -44.84
N TRP A 357 -10.50 16.99 -44.81
CA TRP A 357 -10.40 15.70 -45.46
C TRP A 357 -10.27 14.60 -44.39
N LYS A 358 -11.29 13.75 -44.29
CA LYS A 358 -11.27 12.58 -43.41
C LYS A 358 -10.25 11.56 -43.91
N ASN A 359 -9.43 11.05 -43.01
CA ASN A 359 -8.55 9.93 -43.23
C ASN A 359 -9.37 8.64 -43.29
N THR A 360 -9.44 8.04 -44.48
CA THR A 360 -10.23 6.84 -44.75
C THR A 360 -9.51 5.55 -44.33
N GLY A 361 -8.18 5.59 -44.18
CA GLY A 361 -7.32 4.42 -44.03
C GLY A 361 -7.11 3.60 -45.31
N ASN A 362 -7.68 4.01 -46.45
CA ASN A 362 -7.51 3.32 -47.74
C ASN A 362 -6.35 3.95 -48.53
N GLU A 363 -5.25 3.22 -48.75
CA GLU A 363 -4.08 3.73 -49.49
C GLU A 363 -4.39 4.30 -50.89
N LYS A 364 -5.47 3.85 -51.54
CA LYS A 364 -5.89 4.35 -52.87
C LYS A 364 -6.71 5.64 -52.83
N GLY A 365 -6.96 6.18 -51.65
CA GLY A 365 -7.80 7.36 -51.42
C GLY A 365 -7.75 7.81 -49.98
N MET A 366 -6.52 7.98 -49.45
CA MET A 366 -6.28 8.15 -48.01
C MET A 366 -7.10 9.31 -47.42
N PHE A 367 -7.20 10.42 -48.16
CA PHE A 367 -7.90 11.63 -47.73
C PHE A 367 -9.13 11.92 -48.61
N LYS A 368 -10.32 11.84 -48.00
CA LYS A 368 -11.60 12.17 -48.64
C LYS A 368 -12.12 13.50 -48.09
N ARG A 369 -12.28 14.52 -48.95
CA ARG A 369 -12.90 15.80 -48.55
C ARG A 369 -14.34 15.53 -48.06
N ILE A 370 -14.66 15.95 -46.85
CA ILE A 370 -16.00 15.78 -46.25
C ILE A 370 -16.79 17.08 -46.30
N GLY A 371 -16.18 18.19 -45.89
CA GLY A 371 -16.86 19.48 -45.79
C GLY A 371 -15.93 20.57 -45.29
N ASP A 372 -16.54 21.64 -44.78
CA ASP A 372 -15.86 22.76 -44.14
C ASP A 372 -16.37 22.83 -42.70
N VAL A 373 -15.47 22.94 -41.73
CA VAL A 373 -15.81 23.07 -40.31
C VAL A 373 -15.49 24.47 -39.80
N SER A 374 -16.31 24.97 -38.88
CA SER A 374 -15.99 26.13 -38.06
C SER A 374 -15.83 25.69 -36.61
N VAL A 375 -14.72 26.10 -36.01
CA VAL A 375 -14.39 25.85 -34.60
C VAL A 375 -15.01 26.90 -33.65
N ALA A 376 -15.89 27.76 -34.17
CA ALA A 376 -16.52 28.88 -33.45
C ALA A 376 -15.55 29.93 -32.86
N ASP A 377 -14.29 29.96 -33.33
CA ASP A 377 -13.27 30.95 -33.01
C ASP A 377 -12.58 31.45 -34.30
N ASN A 378 -11.97 32.64 -34.26
CA ASN A 378 -11.37 33.33 -35.40
C ASN A 378 -9.81 33.41 -35.33
N CYS A 379 -9.19 32.42 -34.68
CA CYS A 379 -7.74 32.31 -34.50
C CYS A 379 -6.95 32.43 -35.82
N LYS A 380 -5.76 33.03 -35.73
CA LYS A 380 -4.80 33.05 -36.85
C LYS A 380 -3.99 31.74 -36.86
N PRO A 381 -3.62 31.19 -38.03
CA PRO A 381 -2.94 29.88 -38.15
C PRO A 381 -1.75 29.66 -37.21
N ALA A 382 -0.92 30.70 -37.00
CA ALA A 382 0.24 30.64 -36.12
C ALA A 382 -0.06 30.45 -34.62
N GLY A 383 -1.33 30.41 -34.22
CA GLY A 383 -1.78 30.04 -32.87
C GLY A 383 -2.79 28.90 -32.83
N VAL A 384 -3.08 28.26 -33.97
CA VAL A 384 -4.00 27.12 -34.06
C VAL A 384 -3.26 25.86 -33.65
N ASN A 385 -3.81 25.16 -32.66
CA ASN A 385 -3.42 23.81 -32.27
C ASN A 385 -4.69 22.96 -32.31
N PHE A 386 -4.56 21.70 -32.72
CA PHE A 386 -5.58 20.68 -32.50
C PHE A 386 -4.99 19.66 -31.54
N ILE A 387 -5.58 19.52 -30.37
CA ILE A 387 -5.11 18.61 -29.32
C ILE A 387 -6.23 18.36 -28.29
N ASP A 388 -6.36 17.12 -27.85
CA ASP A 388 -7.27 16.63 -26.80
C ASP A 388 -7.08 17.38 -25.46
N ILE A 389 -8.12 18.03 -24.93
CA ILE A 389 -8.07 18.70 -23.61
C ILE A 389 -9.02 18.13 -22.55
N ASN A 390 -9.88 17.15 -22.91
CA ASN A 390 -10.87 16.55 -22.03
C ASN A 390 -10.67 15.03 -21.78
N ALA A 391 -9.68 14.42 -22.43
CA ALA A 391 -9.41 12.98 -22.47
C ALA A 391 -10.61 12.14 -22.95
N ASP A 392 -11.28 12.56 -24.03
CA ASP A 392 -12.22 11.69 -24.78
C ASP A 392 -11.54 10.93 -25.95
N GLY A 393 -10.31 11.31 -26.33
CA GLY A 393 -9.51 10.64 -27.35
C GLY A 393 -9.62 11.26 -28.75
N LEU A 394 -10.45 12.29 -28.94
CA LEU A 394 -10.47 13.15 -30.12
C LEU A 394 -9.65 14.42 -29.86
N ASP A 395 -9.23 15.11 -30.94
CA ASP A 395 -8.51 16.38 -30.79
C ASP A 395 -9.47 17.58 -30.81
N ASP A 396 -9.43 18.36 -29.72
CA ASP A 396 -10.12 19.63 -29.58
C ASP A 396 -9.39 20.77 -30.32
N PHE A 397 -10.01 21.94 -30.41
CA PHE A 397 -9.38 23.12 -30.97
C PHE A 397 -8.87 24.05 -29.86
N VAL A 398 -7.59 24.43 -29.90
CA VAL A 398 -7.00 25.41 -28.97
C VAL A 398 -6.32 26.55 -29.73
N CYS A 399 -6.81 27.77 -29.51
CA CYS A 399 -6.18 29.01 -29.99
C CYS A 399 -5.28 29.61 -28.91
N ILE A 400 -3.99 29.77 -29.22
CA ILE A 400 -3.06 30.59 -28.42
C ILE A 400 -2.99 31.99 -29.04
N ALA A 401 -3.53 32.98 -28.32
CA ALA A 401 -3.49 34.39 -28.69
C ALA A 401 -2.05 34.95 -28.63
N PRO A 402 -1.73 36.06 -29.32
CA PRO A 402 -0.34 36.56 -29.45
C PRO A 402 0.41 36.80 -28.13
N ASP A 403 -0.31 37.10 -27.05
CA ASP A 403 0.22 37.32 -25.71
C ASP A 403 0.43 36.04 -24.89
N GLY A 404 0.08 34.87 -25.44
CA GLY A 404 0.12 33.55 -24.80
C GLY A 404 -1.23 33.07 -24.24
N THR A 405 -2.28 33.89 -24.23
CA THR A 405 -3.60 33.50 -23.68
C THR A 405 -4.20 32.33 -24.45
N ALA A 406 -4.66 31.27 -23.78
CA ALA A 406 -5.28 30.11 -24.43
C ALA A 406 -6.81 30.15 -24.38
N PHE A 407 -7.43 29.90 -25.53
CA PHE A 407 -8.88 29.76 -25.73
C PHE A 407 -9.18 28.42 -26.40
N ALA A 408 -10.33 27.80 -26.14
CA ALA A 408 -10.64 26.49 -26.70
C ALA A 408 -12.08 26.29 -27.16
N SER A 409 -12.25 25.30 -28.04
CA SER A 409 -13.53 24.74 -28.45
C SER A 409 -13.47 23.22 -28.47
N ILE A 410 -14.42 22.55 -27.83
CA ILE A 410 -14.49 21.10 -27.73
C ILE A 410 -15.07 20.47 -29.00
N ASN A 411 -14.47 19.37 -29.47
CA ASN A 411 -14.99 18.50 -30.52
C ASN A 411 -16.11 17.62 -29.94
N LYS A 412 -17.33 17.63 -30.51
CA LYS A 412 -18.46 16.85 -29.94
C LYS A 412 -18.52 15.39 -30.36
N GLY A 413 -17.57 14.91 -31.19
CA GLY A 413 -17.59 13.54 -31.71
C GLY A 413 -18.78 13.21 -32.63
N ASP A 414 -19.57 14.19 -33.05
CA ASP A 414 -20.76 14.04 -33.92
C ASP A 414 -20.42 13.97 -35.43
N GLY A 415 -19.12 13.89 -35.76
CA GLY A 415 -18.60 13.76 -37.12
C GLY A 415 -18.88 12.39 -37.75
N THR A 416 -19.15 12.37 -39.06
CA THR A 416 -19.55 11.16 -39.80
C THR A 416 -18.75 10.97 -41.11
N ASP A 417 -19.07 9.95 -41.90
CA ASP A 417 -18.49 9.76 -43.24
C ASP A 417 -18.99 10.76 -44.30
N SER A 418 -19.94 11.64 -43.95
CA SER A 418 -20.53 12.64 -44.85
C SER A 418 -20.60 14.07 -44.30
N SER A 419 -20.40 14.27 -42.99
CA SER A 419 -20.46 15.58 -42.34
C SER A 419 -19.28 15.72 -41.35
N PRO A 420 -18.57 16.86 -41.29
CA PRO A 420 -17.55 17.11 -40.26
C PRO A 420 -18.20 17.23 -38.87
N PRO A 421 -17.43 17.06 -37.77
CA PRO A 421 -17.93 17.30 -36.42
C PRO A 421 -18.26 18.79 -36.18
N SER A 422 -19.09 19.04 -35.18
CA SER A 422 -19.40 20.38 -34.66
C SER A 422 -18.62 20.66 -33.37
N PHE A 423 -18.25 21.92 -33.18
CA PHE A 423 -17.45 22.37 -32.04
C PHE A 423 -18.29 23.16 -31.02
N HIS A 424 -17.87 23.16 -29.75
CA HIS A 424 -18.45 24.00 -28.68
C HIS A 424 -17.40 24.94 -28.09
N TYR A 425 -17.48 26.24 -28.39
CA TYR A 425 -16.59 27.26 -27.84
C TYR A 425 -16.75 27.42 -26.32
N LEU A 426 -15.66 27.20 -25.59
CA LEU A 426 -15.56 27.37 -24.14
C LEU A 426 -15.18 28.78 -23.73
N GLY A 427 -14.47 29.51 -24.61
CA GLY A 427 -13.80 30.76 -24.26
C GLY A 427 -12.38 30.51 -23.75
N LYS A 428 -11.92 31.37 -22.84
CA LYS A 428 -10.53 31.36 -22.32
C LYS A 428 -10.35 30.26 -21.28
N ILE A 429 -9.41 29.34 -21.52
CA ILE A 429 -9.03 28.28 -20.58
C ILE A 429 -7.77 28.58 -19.76
N LYS A 430 -6.85 29.43 -20.24
CA LYS A 430 -5.60 29.76 -19.51
C LYS A 430 -5.13 31.20 -19.73
N ASN A 431 -4.58 31.81 -18.69
CA ASN A 431 -3.87 33.11 -18.74
C ASN A 431 -2.39 32.90 -19.14
N PRO A 432 -1.75 33.85 -19.83
CA PRO A 432 -0.36 33.71 -20.26
C PRO A 432 0.62 33.79 -19.09
N GLU A 433 1.64 32.93 -19.12
CA GLU A 433 2.72 32.87 -18.12
C GLU A 433 3.82 33.93 -18.33
N GLY A 434 3.46 35.07 -18.95
CA GLY A 434 4.38 36.18 -19.26
C GLY A 434 5.19 36.05 -20.56
N TYR A 435 4.93 35.03 -21.38
CA TYR A 435 5.60 34.79 -22.67
C TYR A 435 4.61 34.87 -23.84
N PRO A 436 5.02 35.41 -25.00
CA PRO A 436 4.16 35.45 -26.17
C PRO A 436 3.95 34.05 -26.75
N ARG A 437 2.90 33.91 -27.56
CA ARG A 437 2.49 32.68 -28.25
C ARG A 437 3.62 31.84 -28.83
N ASP A 438 4.62 32.46 -29.45
CA ASP A 438 5.61 31.74 -30.24
C ASP A 438 6.54 30.87 -29.35
N ASN A 439 6.60 31.18 -28.05
CA ASN A 439 7.21 30.37 -26.99
C ASN A 439 6.30 29.26 -26.42
N VAL A 440 5.02 29.20 -26.77
CA VAL A 440 4.04 28.26 -26.21
C VAL A 440 3.94 27.00 -27.06
N ARG A 441 3.97 25.83 -26.43
CA ARG A 441 3.61 24.54 -27.03
C ARG A 441 2.57 23.85 -26.15
N LEU A 442 1.77 22.98 -26.74
CA LEU A 442 0.86 22.09 -26.03
C LEU A 442 1.34 20.64 -26.24
N GLY A 443 1.05 19.77 -25.28
CA GLY A 443 1.35 18.33 -25.36
C GLY A 443 1.02 17.62 -24.05
N ASP A 444 0.62 16.36 -24.10
CA ASP A 444 0.43 15.52 -22.91
C ASP A 444 1.80 15.03 -22.40
N VAL A 445 2.43 15.82 -21.51
CA VAL A 445 3.76 15.50 -20.98
C VAL A 445 3.70 14.66 -19.70
N ASP A 446 2.56 14.67 -19.03
CA ASP A 446 2.26 13.99 -17.77
C ASP A 446 1.76 12.53 -17.99
N GLY A 447 1.10 12.26 -19.12
CA GLY A 447 0.64 10.95 -19.57
C GLY A 447 -0.76 10.56 -19.07
N ASP A 448 -1.63 11.54 -18.82
CA ASP A 448 -2.98 11.31 -18.32
C ASP A 448 -4.11 11.55 -19.35
N GLY A 449 -3.75 11.90 -20.59
CA GLY A 449 -4.62 11.99 -21.76
C GLY A 449 -5.01 13.41 -22.15
N ARG A 450 -4.55 14.43 -21.42
CA ARG A 450 -4.96 15.84 -21.56
C ARG A 450 -3.75 16.69 -21.95
N ALA A 451 -3.93 17.64 -22.87
CA ALA A 451 -2.83 18.54 -23.26
C ALA A 451 -2.42 19.50 -22.14
N ASP A 452 -1.16 19.45 -21.75
CA ASP A 452 -0.53 20.41 -20.86
C ASP A 452 -0.07 21.66 -21.62
N TYR A 453 0.03 22.79 -20.92
CA TYR A 453 0.53 24.05 -21.48
C TYR A 453 2.01 24.19 -21.13
N CYS A 454 2.89 24.30 -22.13
CA CYS A 454 4.32 24.42 -21.93
C CYS A 454 4.88 25.73 -22.52
N VAL A 455 5.75 26.40 -21.76
CA VAL A 455 6.55 27.55 -22.20
C VAL A 455 7.98 27.10 -22.46
N VAL A 456 8.47 27.41 -23.65
CA VAL A 456 9.80 27.10 -24.14
C VAL A 456 10.64 28.38 -24.17
N GLN A 457 11.73 28.41 -23.41
CA GLN A 457 12.69 29.52 -23.42
C GLN A 457 13.63 29.45 -24.63
N ASN A 458 14.29 30.56 -24.98
CA ASN A 458 15.10 30.67 -26.21
C ASN A 458 16.34 29.73 -26.27
N ASN A 459 16.68 29.07 -25.17
CA ASN A 459 17.71 28.01 -25.07
C ASN A 459 17.13 26.58 -25.13
N GLY A 460 15.81 26.45 -25.32
CA GLY A 460 15.01 25.23 -25.32
C GLY A 460 14.55 24.76 -23.93
N ASP A 461 14.90 25.45 -22.83
CA ASP A 461 14.44 25.06 -21.50
C ASP A 461 12.92 25.18 -21.43
N THR A 462 12.25 24.06 -21.14
CA THR A 462 10.79 23.96 -21.23
C THR A 462 10.19 23.78 -19.84
N TYR A 463 9.22 24.62 -19.52
CA TYR A 463 8.47 24.63 -18.27
C TYR A 463 7.00 24.35 -18.59
N CYS A 464 6.34 23.48 -17.84
CA CYS A 464 4.97 23.06 -18.15
C CYS A 464 4.00 23.28 -16.98
N TRP A 465 2.72 23.40 -17.31
CA TRP A 465 1.60 23.49 -16.39
C TRP A 465 0.59 22.43 -16.80
N ARG A 466 0.34 21.47 -15.89
CA ARG A 466 -0.58 20.36 -16.10
C ARG A 466 -2.01 20.86 -16.29
N ASN A 467 -2.74 20.30 -17.26
CA ASN A 467 -4.19 20.44 -17.33
C ASN A 467 -4.86 19.66 -16.18
N GLY A 468 -5.28 20.38 -15.14
CA GLY A 468 -5.95 19.82 -13.98
C GLY A 468 -7.47 19.88 -14.12
N TRP A 469 -8.12 18.78 -13.70
CA TRP A 469 -9.56 18.48 -13.76
C TRP A 469 -9.96 17.51 -14.89
N ILE A 470 -11.23 17.10 -14.85
CA ILE A 470 -11.75 15.82 -15.38
C ILE A 470 -12.94 15.98 -16.34
N LYS A 471 -13.37 17.22 -16.54
CA LYS A 471 -14.47 17.65 -17.42
C LYS A 471 -13.88 18.44 -18.58
N ASP A 472 -14.71 18.77 -19.56
CA ASP A 472 -14.41 19.56 -20.77
C ASP A 472 -13.63 20.88 -20.57
N VAL A 473 -13.54 21.39 -19.35
CA VAL A 473 -12.84 22.64 -19.04
C VAL A 473 -11.81 22.39 -17.93
N PRO A 474 -10.53 22.78 -18.11
CA PRO A 474 -9.54 22.80 -17.04
C PRO A 474 -10.03 23.67 -15.88
N GLU A 475 -10.10 23.12 -14.66
CA GLU A 475 -10.44 23.91 -13.47
C GLU A 475 -9.20 24.63 -12.92
N TYR A 476 -8.04 23.99 -13.04
CA TYR A 476 -6.76 24.53 -12.58
C TYR A 476 -5.60 24.11 -13.50
N TRP A 477 -4.53 24.90 -13.45
CA TRP A 477 -3.31 24.66 -14.23
C TRP A 477 -2.12 24.51 -13.28
N GLN A 478 -1.69 23.27 -13.05
CA GLN A 478 -0.75 22.96 -11.97
C GLN A 478 0.71 23.06 -12.43
N PRO A 479 1.57 23.89 -11.84
CA PRO A 479 2.93 24.09 -12.33
C PRO A 479 3.80 22.84 -12.13
N LEU A 480 4.28 22.26 -13.24
CA LEU A 480 5.22 21.14 -13.25
C LEU A 480 6.68 21.60 -13.17
N GLY A 481 6.97 22.91 -13.07
CA GLY A 481 8.34 23.42 -13.09
C GLY A 481 9.03 23.17 -14.43
N LYS A 482 10.37 23.03 -14.42
CA LYS A 482 11.15 22.72 -15.64
C LYS A 482 11.07 21.23 -15.95
N GLN A 483 10.50 20.88 -17.10
CA GLN A 483 10.38 19.51 -17.56
C GLN A 483 11.43 19.10 -18.60
N PHE A 484 12.02 20.05 -19.35
CA PHE A 484 13.12 19.74 -20.28
C PHE A 484 14.26 20.76 -20.18
N THR A 485 15.51 20.30 -20.34
CA THR A 485 16.71 21.15 -20.44
C THR A 485 17.15 21.25 -21.89
N GLY A 486 17.03 22.43 -22.48
CA GLY A 486 17.03 22.62 -23.94
C GLY A 486 18.37 22.44 -24.65
N ASN A 487 19.48 22.45 -23.92
CA ASN A 487 20.83 22.30 -24.46
C ASN A 487 21.20 23.31 -25.58
N ASN A 488 20.55 24.48 -25.61
CA ASN A 488 20.65 25.52 -26.64
C ASN A 488 20.00 25.17 -27.99
N MET A 489 19.06 24.21 -28.00
CA MET A 489 18.14 24.03 -29.12
C MET A 489 17.14 25.19 -29.19
N ASP A 490 16.93 25.75 -30.37
CA ASP A 490 15.99 26.86 -30.55
C ASP A 490 14.51 26.40 -30.59
N ILE A 491 13.61 27.32 -30.25
CA ILE A 491 12.19 27.04 -30.05
C ILE A 491 11.43 26.70 -31.34
N GLU A 492 11.89 27.16 -32.50
CA GLU A 492 11.18 26.97 -33.78
C GLU A 492 11.20 25.50 -34.22
N GLY A 493 12.24 24.76 -33.81
CA GLY A 493 12.38 23.33 -34.05
C GLY A 493 11.54 22.44 -33.12
N LEU A 494 11.07 22.92 -31.96
CA LEU A 494 10.45 22.08 -30.93
C LEU A 494 9.00 21.71 -31.27
N ARG A 495 8.69 20.40 -31.23
CA ARG A 495 7.32 19.83 -31.24
C ARG A 495 7.17 18.83 -30.08
N PHE A 496 5.96 18.71 -29.54
CA PHE A 496 5.53 17.63 -28.66
C PHE A 496 4.63 16.71 -29.47
N GLU A 497 5.00 15.43 -29.57
CA GLU A 497 4.41 14.49 -30.54
C GLU A 497 4.59 13.03 -30.07
N ASP A 498 3.51 12.29 -29.85
CA ASP A 498 3.51 10.83 -29.62
C ASP A 498 3.98 10.04 -30.87
N ILE A 499 5.30 9.98 -31.09
CA ILE A 499 5.91 9.28 -32.23
C ILE A 499 5.90 7.75 -32.06
N ASN A 500 5.71 7.27 -30.83
CA ASN A 500 5.95 5.89 -30.44
C ASN A 500 4.63 5.09 -30.22
N GLY A 501 3.53 5.76 -29.90
CA GLY A 501 2.19 5.20 -29.67
C GLY A 501 1.83 4.95 -28.20
N ASP A 502 2.62 5.38 -27.21
CA ASP A 502 2.35 5.10 -25.79
C ASP A 502 1.37 6.05 -25.09
N GLY A 503 0.96 7.11 -25.79
CA GLY A 503 -0.01 8.09 -25.29
C GLY A 503 0.61 9.17 -24.41
N ARG A 504 1.94 9.33 -24.41
CA ARG A 504 2.64 10.53 -23.94
C ARG A 504 3.29 11.22 -25.13
N ASP A 505 3.29 12.56 -25.15
CA ASP A 505 3.97 13.29 -26.20
C ASP A 505 5.49 13.32 -25.96
N ASP A 506 6.24 12.92 -26.99
CA ASP A 506 7.70 12.91 -26.98
C ASP A 506 8.27 14.28 -27.33
N TYR A 507 9.47 14.60 -26.85
CA TYR A 507 10.15 15.85 -27.19
C TYR A 507 10.91 15.68 -28.51
N LEU A 508 10.46 16.37 -29.56
CA LEU A 508 11.10 16.36 -30.88
C LEU A 508 11.73 17.72 -31.19
N TRP A 509 12.98 17.72 -31.65
CA TRP A 509 13.61 18.90 -32.24
C TRP A 509 13.88 18.70 -33.73
N VAL A 510 13.17 19.46 -34.55
CA VAL A 510 13.25 19.50 -36.01
C VAL A 510 14.31 20.53 -36.43
N ARG A 511 15.34 20.09 -37.14
CA ARG A 511 16.32 20.96 -37.79
C ARG A 511 15.75 21.58 -39.08
N ASP A 512 16.37 22.65 -39.55
CA ASP A 512 15.90 23.43 -40.71
C ASP A 512 15.89 22.68 -42.07
N ASP A 513 16.67 21.59 -42.20
CA ASP A 513 16.63 20.64 -43.33
C ASP A 513 15.69 19.44 -43.10
N GLY A 514 14.98 19.44 -41.97
CA GLY A 514 14.00 18.43 -41.56
C GLY A 514 14.55 17.22 -40.82
N GLN A 515 15.84 17.18 -40.49
CA GLN A 515 16.40 16.13 -39.63
C GLN A 515 15.85 16.26 -38.21
N ILE A 516 15.53 15.16 -37.53
CA ILE A 516 14.88 15.15 -36.22
C ILE A 516 15.73 14.44 -35.18
N THR A 517 15.88 15.06 -34.01
CA THR A 517 16.30 14.36 -32.78
C THR A 517 15.07 14.20 -31.88
N THR A 518 14.90 13.01 -31.29
CA THR A 518 13.75 12.65 -30.46
C THR A 518 14.23 12.20 -29.08
N TRP A 519 13.57 12.65 -28.02
CA TRP A 519 13.65 12.07 -26.70
C TRP A 519 12.26 11.60 -26.30
N THR A 520 12.08 10.29 -26.11
CA THR A 520 10.78 9.76 -25.74
C THR A 520 10.48 10.02 -24.27
N ASN A 521 9.22 10.33 -23.99
CA ASN A 521 8.69 10.57 -22.67
C ASN A 521 8.63 9.24 -21.90
N SER A 522 8.83 9.26 -20.59
CA SER A 522 8.65 8.10 -19.71
C SER A 522 8.46 8.54 -18.26
N ARG A 523 7.52 7.90 -17.58
CA ARG A 523 7.14 8.16 -16.19
C ARG A 523 8.31 7.99 -15.21
N SER A 524 8.54 8.98 -14.35
CA SER A 524 9.51 8.90 -13.24
C SER A 524 8.85 8.50 -11.91
N CYS A 525 9.69 8.14 -10.95
CA CYS A 525 9.33 8.00 -9.53
C CYS A 525 9.96 9.08 -8.64
N ILE A 526 10.71 10.04 -9.20
CA ILE A 526 11.34 11.11 -8.40
C ILE A 526 10.26 11.96 -7.72
N LYS A 527 10.22 11.93 -6.38
CA LYS A 527 9.35 12.77 -5.55
C LYS A 527 9.56 14.25 -5.86
N GLY A 528 8.47 14.96 -6.13
CA GLY A 528 8.44 16.39 -6.37
C GLY A 528 7.52 17.11 -5.39
N LYS A 529 7.04 18.27 -5.83
CA LYS A 529 6.01 19.13 -5.20
C LYS A 529 5.48 20.09 -6.27
N ASP A 530 4.50 20.92 -5.92
CA ASP A 530 4.04 22.01 -6.78
C ASP A 530 5.19 22.93 -7.21
N GLY A 531 5.32 23.18 -8.51
CA GLY A 531 6.43 23.93 -9.12
C GLY A 531 7.76 23.17 -9.28
N ASP A 532 7.86 21.92 -8.82
CA ASP A 532 9.07 21.08 -8.80
C ASP A 532 8.80 19.66 -9.34
N GLY A 533 7.73 19.53 -10.14
CA GLY A 533 7.56 18.49 -11.15
C GLY A 533 6.95 17.15 -10.72
N LEU A 534 6.00 16.69 -11.54
CA LEU A 534 5.90 15.27 -11.86
C LEU A 534 7.02 15.00 -12.87
N ASN A 535 8.16 14.50 -12.39
CA ASN A 535 9.39 14.45 -13.20
C ASN A 535 9.29 13.45 -14.36
N ILE A 536 9.94 13.76 -15.49
CA ILE A 536 9.97 12.93 -16.70
C ILE A 536 11.36 12.32 -16.93
N VAL A 537 11.41 11.06 -17.36
CA VAL A 537 12.64 10.34 -17.75
C VAL A 537 12.79 10.37 -19.26
N TRP A 538 13.36 11.45 -19.80
CA TRP A 538 13.58 11.62 -21.24
C TRP A 538 14.62 10.63 -21.80
N ARG A 539 14.23 9.77 -22.74
CA ARG A 539 15.08 8.73 -23.33
C ARG A 539 15.38 9.02 -24.80
N GLN A 540 16.62 9.37 -25.15
CA GLN A 540 16.97 9.68 -26.55
C GLN A 540 16.78 8.46 -27.47
N GLY A 541 15.98 8.63 -28.51
CA GLY A 541 15.81 7.65 -29.59
C GLY A 541 16.78 7.86 -30.75
N TYR A 542 16.99 6.82 -31.56
CA TYR A 542 17.93 6.82 -32.68
C TYR A 542 17.33 6.16 -33.93
N HIS A 543 17.88 6.46 -35.11
CA HIS A 543 17.62 5.63 -36.29
C HIS A 543 18.05 4.17 -36.02
N LYS A 544 17.24 3.21 -36.45
CA LYS A 544 17.49 1.77 -36.33
C LYS A 544 18.89 1.40 -36.82
N GLY A 545 19.62 0.63 -36.01
CA GLY A 545 21.01 0.26 -36.28
C GLY A 545 22.04 1.36 -35.98
N LYS A 546 21.67 2.46 -35.32
CA LYS A 546 22.56 3.50 -34.79
C LYS A 546 22.47 3.56 -33.26
N THR A 547 23.49 4.16 -32.63
CA THR A 547 23.53 4.45 -31.19
C THR A 547 23.80 5.94 -30.90
N THR A 548 23.89 6.75 -31.94
CA THR A 548 24.09 8.21 -31.91
C THR A 548 23.46 8.83 -33.16
N GLY A 549 23.15 10.12 -33.10
CA GLY A 549 22.57 10.87 -34.23
C GLY A 549 21.04 11.03 -34.15
N PRO A 550 20.37 11.32 -35.27
CA PRO A 550 18.94 11.59 -35.34
C PRO A 550 18.09 10.30 -35.26
N THR A 551 16.76 10.48 -35.14
CA THR A 551 15.76 9.45 -35.47
C THR A 551 15.45 9.45 -36.97
N HIS A 552 15.19 10.62 -37.55
CA HIS A 552 14.82 10.79 -38.96
C HIS A 552 15.88 11.64 -39.67
N ASP A 553 16.37 11.23 -40.85
CA ASP A 553 17.47 11.93 -41.55
C ASP A 553 17.09 13.30 -42.16
N GLY A 554 15.79 13.55 -42.38
CA GLY A 554 15.28 14.77 -43.01
C GLY A 554 15.32 14.75 -44.55
N MET A 555 15.13 15.91 -45.18
CA MET A 555 15.16 16.05 -46.65
C MET A 555 16.57 16.30 -47.20
N GLY A 556 17.59 16.20 -46.35
CA GLY A 556 19.00 16.39 -46.70
C GLY A 556 19.44 17.86 -46.78
N SER A 557 20.69 18.11 -46.39
CA SER A 557 21.29 19.44 -46.14
C SER A 557 21.44 20.37 -47.36
N ALA A 558 20.92 19.99 -48.52
CA ALA A 558 20.74 20.90 -49.66
C ALA A 558 19.50 21.80 -49.52
N HIS A 559 18.64 21.53 -48.52
CA HIS A 559 17.40 22.25 -48.25
C HIS A 559 17.44 22.97 -46.90
N SER A 560 16.71 24.07 -46.80
CA SER A 560 16.57 24.93 -45.62
C SER A 560 15.19 25.58 -45.62
N GLY A 561 14.77 26.13 -44.48
CA GLY A 561 13.43 26.69 -44.26
C GLY A 561 12.31 25.64 -44.19
N LEU A 562 12.61 24.37 -43.91
CA LEU A 562 11.64 23.27 -44.02
C LEU A 562 10.77 23.05 -42.77
N ARG A 563 11.15 23.60 -41.60
CA ARG A 563 10.46 23.39 -40.30
C ARG A 563 8.95 23.62 -40.31
N GLY A 564 8.48 24.60 -41.09
CA GLY A 564 7.05 24.92 -41.23
C GLY A 564 6.29 24.06 -42.25
N ARG A 565 6.92 23.01 -42.77
CA ARG A 565 6.37 22.05 -43.75
C ARG A 565 6.45 20.60 -43.28
N ILE A 566 6.87 20.40 -42.03
CA ILE A 566 7.09 19.09 -41.43
C ILE A 566 6.10 18.93 -40.29
N HIS A 567 5.35 17.85 -40.37
CA HIS A 567 4.30 17.49 -39.43
C HIS A 567 4.45 16.01 -39.07
N PHE A 568 3.86 15.64 -37.95
CA PHE A 568 3.68 14.25 -37.55
C PHE A 568 2.18 13.99 -37.47
N ALA A 569 1.76 12.80 -37.88
CA ALA A 569 0.35 12.46 -37.95
C ALA A 569 0.14 10.95 -38.04
N ARG A 570 -0.88 10.41 -37.39
CA ARG A 570 -1.31 9.00 -37.47
C ARG A 570 -2.02 8.75 -38.82
N ILE A 571 -1.29 8.90 -39.93
CA ILE A 571 -1.82 8.69 -41.29
C ILE A 571 -2.21 7.22 -41.47
N TYR A 572 -1.27 6.32 -41.15
CA TYR A 572 -1.47 4.88 -41.18
C TYR A 572 -2.07 4.34 -39.89
N GLY A 573 -1.79 4.96 -38.74
CA GLY A 573 -2.37 4.61 -37.44
C GLY A 573 -1.97 3.22 -36.95
N GLU A 574 -0.79 2.72 -37.34
CA GLU A 574 -0.35 1.37 -36.98
C GLU A 574 0.37 1.38 -35.64
N ALA A 575 -0.30 0.89 -34.59
CA ALA A 575 0.32 0.65 -33.28
C ALA A 575 1.51 -0.32 -33.41
N GLN A 576 2.56 -0.12 -32.62
CA GLN A 576 3.72 -1.02 -32.66
C GLN A 576 3.49 -2.35 -31.91
N ASP A 577 2.59 -2.35 -30.93
CA ASP A 577 2.15 -3.52 -30.18
C ASP A 577 0.76 -3.29 -29.55
N PHE A 578 0.15 -4.33 -29.00
CA PHE A 578 -1.15 -4.27 -28.33
C PHE A 578 -1.18 -3.29 -27.13
N GLY A 579 -2.34 -2.68 -26.92
CA GLY A 579 -2.63 -1.71 -25.85
C GLY A 579 -2.21 -0.26 -26.15
N LEU A 580 -1.54 -0.03 -27.29
CA LEU A 580 -0.96 1.26 -27.70
C LEU A 580 -1.81 1.99 -28.74
N LEU A 581 -1.60 3.31 -28.86
CA LEU A 581 -2.07 4.12 -29.99
C LEU A 581 -1.32 3.79 -31.29
N GLY A 582 -1.88 4.26 -32.40
CA GLY A 582 -1.16 4.31 -33.67
C GLY A 582 0.05 5.23 -33.58
N ARG A 583 1.23 4.76 -34.01
CA ARG A 583 2.40 5.63 -34.21
C ARG A 583 2.06 6.75 -35.19
N GLN A 584 2.55 7.96 -34.94
CA GLN A 584 2.58 9.02 -35.95
C GLN A 584 3.64 8.75 -37.03
N ASP A 585 3.31 9.12 -38.26
CA ASP A 585 4.14 9.05 -39.46
C ASP A 585 4.81 10.41 -39.74
N TYR A 586 5.99 10.43 -40.36
CA TYR A 586 6.65 11.67 -40.77
C TYR A 586 6.02 12.21 -42.07
N VAL A 587 5.59 13.47 -42.06
CA VAL A 587 4.86 14.12 -43.15
C VAL A 587 5.61 15.36 -43.63
N PHE A 588 5.82 15.47 -44.94
CA PHE A 588 6.42 16.64 -45.59
C PHE A 588 5.50 17.26 -46.64
N LEU A 589 5.27 18.57 -46.52
CA LEU A 589 4.51 19.40 -47.45
C LEU A 589 5.45 19.95 -48.55
N GLU A 590 5.64 19.16 -49.59
CA GLU A 590 6.46 19.50 -50.75
C GLU A 590 5.71 20.51 -51.65
N LYS A 591 6.09 21.79 -51.59
CA LYS A 591 5.52 22.85 -52.44
C LYS A 591 6.15 22.83 -53.84
N ALA A 592 5.39 22.38 -54.82
CA ALA A 592 5.66 22.50 -56.25
C ALA A 592 4.98 23.75 -56.85
N ALA A 593 5.29 24.07 -58.12
CA ALA A 593 5.00 25.36 -58.75
C ALA A 593 3.56 25.91 -58.56
N ASN A 594 2.54 25.04 -58.63
CA ASN A 594 1.14 25.40 -58.37
C ASN A 594 0.43 24.40 -57.43
N ARG A 595 1.19 23.55 -56.73
CA ARG A 595 0.65 22.39 -55.97
C ARG A 595 1.39 22.23 -54.64
N VAL A 596 0.68 21.80 -53.60
CA VAL A 596 1.27 21.25 -52.38
C VAL A 596 1.08 19.73 -52.41
N ASN A 597 2.18 18.99 -52.31
CA ASN A 597 2.23 17.54 -52.28
C ASN A 597 2.43 17.06 -50.84
N LEU A 598 1.52 16.23 -50.36
CA LEU A 598 1.59 15.55 -49.07
C LEU A 598 2.43 14.28 -49.21
N ARG A 599 3.74 14.36 -48.95
CA ARG A 599 4.65 13.21 -48.94
C ARG A 599 4.75 12.60 -47.55
N VAL A 600 4.68 11.28 -47.45
CA VAL A 600 4.62 10.56 -46.17
C VAL A 600 5.65 9.43 -46.09
N TRP A 601 6.29 9.31 -44.94
CA TRP A 601 7.14 8.20 -44.54
C TRP A 601 6.47 7.49 -43.37
N LYS A 602 5.91 6.30 -43.64
CA LYS A 602 5.20 5.52 -42.63
C LYS A 602 6.17 5.08 -41.55
N ASN A 603 5.88 5.38 -40.29
CA ASN A 603 6.66 4.96 -39.13
C ASN A 603 6.47 3.45 -38.89
N ILE A 604 7.58 2.72 -38.86
CA ILE A 604 7.68 1.30 -38.52
C ILE A 604 8.72 1.06 -37.41
N GLY A 605 9.14 2.11 -36.71
CA GLY A 605 10.01 2.06 -35.54
C GLY A 605 9.33 1.45 -34.31
N SER A 606 10.12 1.15 -33.28
CA SER A 606 9.65 0.45 -32.08
C SER A 606 10.52 0.70 -30.85
N GLY A 607 10.00 0.38 -29.67
CA GLY A 607 10.62 0.63 -28.37
C GLY A 607 10.19 1.96 -27.75
N GLY A 608 10.54 2.17 -26.47
CA GLY A 608 10.26 3.40 -25.74
C GLY A 608 8.89 3.48 -25.05
N THR A 609 8.00 2.50 -25.25
CA THR A 609 6.57 2.57 -24.86
C THR A 609 6.24 1.94 -23.51
N LYS A 610 7.07 1.00 -23.04
CA LYS A 610 6.74 0.10 -21.92
C LYS A 610 7.90 0.04 -20.95
N ILE A 611 7.68 0.50 -19.71
CA ILE A 611 8.67 0.44 -18.64
C ILE A 611 8.29 -0.64 -17.63
N LYS A 612 9.29 -1.24 -16.97
CA LYS A 612 9.10 -2.43 -16.12
C LYS A 612 8.08 -2.20 -15.00
N ALA A 613 8.10 -1.05 -14.32
CA ALA A 613 7.22 -0.78 -13.19
C ALA A 613 5.71 -0.76 -13.55
N ASP A 614 5.35 -0.54 -14.82
CA ASP A 614 3.96 -0.45 -15.26
C ASP A 614 3.20 -1.79 -15.19
N GLY A 615 3.88 -2.91 -14.92
CA GLY A 615 3.27 -4.24 -14.81
C GLY A 615 2.96 -4.66 -13.36
N ASN A 616 3.34 -3.87 -12.36
CA ASN A 616 3.28 -4.30 -10.96
C ASN A 616 1.83 -4.38 -10.44
N ARG A 617 1.51 -5.52 -9.79
CA ARG A 617 0.34 -5.79 -8.96
C ARG A 617 0.78 -6.64 -7.76
N TYR A 618 -0.04 -6.67 -6.72
CA TYR A 618 0.22 -7.43 -5.50
C TYR A 618 -1.12 -8.03 -5.04
N CYS A 619 -1.12 -9.32 -4.69
CA CYS A 619 -2.30 -10.01 -4.14
C CYS A 619 -1.85 -11.35 -3.52
N ASN A 620 -2.64 -11.93 -2.62
CA ASN A 620 -2.37 -13.22 -1.98
C ASN A 620 -2.58 -14.42 -2.95
N MET A 621 -1.83 -14.49 -4.05
CA MET A 621 -2.04 -15.49 -5.11
C MET A 621 -1.81 -16.94 -4.64
N LEU A 622 -0.97 -17.15 -3.63
CA LEU A 622 -0.72 -18.47 -3.02
C LEU A 622 -1.67 -18.80 -1.87
N GLY A 623 -2.54 -17.88 -1.45
CA GLY A 623 -3.50 -18.11 -0.36
C GLY A 623 -2.85 -18.30 1.01
N HIS A 624 -1.74 -17.60 1.28
CA HIS A 624 -1.01 -17.59 2.55
C HIS A 624 -1.97 -17.29 3.71
N SER A 625 -1.88 -18.05 4.80
CA SER A 625 -2.85 -18.03 5.91
C SER A 625 -2.82 -16.77 6.79
N ASN A 626 -1.86 -15.88 6.56
CA ASN A 626 -1.72 -14.57 7.20
C ASN A 626 -2.09 -13.40 6.26
N GLY A 627 -2.62 -13.68 5.06
CA GLY A 627 -3.02 -12.67 4.08
C GLY A 627 -1.89 -12.05 3.25
N MET A 628 -0.61 -12.37 3.53
CA MET A 628 0.52 -11.65 2.94
C MET A 628 0.55 -11.75 1.41
N MET A 629 0.61 -10.61 0.73
CA MET A 629 0.49 -10.58 -0.73
C MET A 629 1.79 -10.99 -1.42
N ASP A 630 1.65 -11.80 -2.48
CA ASP A 630 2.69 -12.06 -3.46
C ASP A 630 2.79 -10.91 -4.48
N TYR A 631 3.95 -10.78 -5.13
CA TYR A 631 4.13 -9.84 -6.23
C TYR A 631 3.78 -10.51 -7.57
N VAL A 632 2.90 -9.88 -8.34
CA VAL A 632 2.53 -10.29 -9.70
C VAL A 632 2.96 -9.22 -10.70
N TRP A 633 3.66 -9.64 -11.76
CA TRP A 633 3.99 -8.78 -12.88
C TRP A 633 3.16 -9.14 -14.12
N ILE A 634 2.36 -8.20 -14.60
CA ILE A 634 1.42 -8.37 -15.72
C ILE A 634 1.97 -7.70 -17.00
N LEU A 635 2.20 -8.49 -18.04
CA LEU A 635 2.55 -8.02 -19.38
C LEU A 635 1.40 -7.20 -19.99
N SER A 636 1.65 -6.33 -20.98
CA SER A 636 0.57 -5.53 -21.62
C SER A 636 -0.48 -6.36 -22.36
N LYS A 637 -0.24 -7.67 -22.46
CA LYS A 637 -1.08 -8.70 -23.11
C LYS A 637 -1.72 -9.66 -22.10
N GLY A 638 -1.67 -9.32 -20.82
CA GLY A 638 -2.34 -10.04 -19.73
C GLY A 638 -1.60 -11.24 -19.16
N LYS A 639 -0.54 -11.74 -19.83
CA LYS A 639 0.33 -12.80 -19.28
C LYS A 639 0.94 -12.35 -17.94
N MET A 640 0.81 -13.19 -16.91
CA MET A 640 1.26 -12.87 -15.54
C MET A 640 2.40 -13.76 -15.06
N THR A 641 3.37 -13.14 -14.40
CA THR A 641 4.48 -13.81 -13.71
C THR A 641 4.44 -13.52 -12.22
N LEU A 642 4.32 -14.57 -11.41
CA LEU A 642 4.34 -14.53 -9.96
C LEU A 642 5.78 -14.48 -9.42
N TYR A 643 5.94 -13.76 -8.31
CA TYR A 643 7.12 -13.66 -7.48
C TYR A 643 6.68 -13.89 -6.02
N PRO A 644 6.75 -15.13 -5.50
CA PRO A 644 6.19 -15.48 -4.19
C PRO A 644 6.75 -14.63 -3.03
N ASN A 645 5.90 -14.20 -2.10
CA ASN A 645 6.33 -13.61 -0.83
C ASN A 645 6.99 -14.71 0.04
N LYS A 646 8.00 -14.32 0.82
CA LYS A 646 8.75 -15.21 1.71
C LYS A 646 8.58 -14.88 3.20
N GLY A 647 7.72 -13.93 3.56
CA GLY A 647 7.49 -13.51 4.94
C GLY A 647 8.70 -12.83 5.59
N LEU A 648 9.53 -12.12 4.80
CA LEU A 648 10.73 -11.47 5.31
C LEU A 648 10.44 -10.08 5.90
N ASN A 649 10.25 -10.03 7.22
CA ASN A 649 9.99 -8.79 7.97
C ASN A 649 11.18 -7.81 8.05
N THR A 650 12.35 -8.16 7.50
CA THR A 650 13.53 -7.31 7.26
C THR A 650 14.33 -7.85 6.07
N VAL A 651 14.94 -6.97 5.27
CA VAL A 651 15.88 -7.31 4.18
C VAL A 651 17.06 -6.32 4.14
N SER A 652 18.11 -6.66 3.39
CA SER A 652 19.19 -5.72 3.05
C SER A 652 19.53 -5.82 1.56
N ASP A 653 20.07 -4.76 0.96
CA ASP A 653 20.24 -4.64 -0.51
C ASP A 653 21.07 -5.78 -1.14
N ASN A 654 22.07 -6.28 -0.40
CA ASN A 654 22.93 -7.41 -0.80
C ASN A 654 22.55 -8.75 -0.11
N GLY A 655 21.51 -8.75 0.72
CA GLY A 655 21.04 -9.91 1.45
C GLY A 655 20.09 -10.78 0.65
N GLU A 656 19.37 -11.65 1.36
CA GLU A 656 18.32 -12.49 0.77
C GLU A 656 17.24 -11.65 0.06
N SER A 657 16.68 -12.17 -1.02
CA SER A 657 15.55 -11.55 -1.74
C SER A 657 14.26 -11.73 -0.94
N PHE A 658 13.47 -10.64 -0.86
CA PHE A 658 12.10 -10.64 -0.33
C PHE A 658 11.21 -11.61 -1.09
N TRP A 659 11.34 -11.61 -2.42
CA TRP A 659 10.60 -12.50 -3.31
C TRP A 659 11.34 -13.80 -3.61
N GLY A 660 10.58 -14.88 -3.78
CA GLY A 660 11.05 -16.20 -4.19
C GLY A 660 11.27 -16.37 -5.70
N PRO A 661 11.61 -17.59 -6.15
CA PRO A 661 11.76 -17.91 -7.56
C PRO A 661 10.46 -17.70 -8.35
N SER A 662 10.56 -17.06 -9.52
CA SER A 662 9.40 -16.63 -10.29
C SER A 662 8.84 -17.71 -11.23
N SER A 663 7.52 -17.71 -11.43
CA SER A 663 6.81 -18.59 -12.37
C SER A 663 5.78 -17.81 -13.20
N THR A 664 5.56 -18.19 -14.47
CA THR A 664 4.34 -17.76 -15.17
C THR A 664 3.16 -18.55 -14.62
N ILE A 665 2.13 -17.85 -14.13
CA ILE A 665 0.91 -18.47 -13.58
C ILE A 665 -0.29 -18.37 -14.53
N PHE A 666 -0.30 -17.37 -15.42
CA PHE A 666 -1.43 -17.06 -16.31
C PHE A 666 -0.94 -16.57 -17.67
N ASP A 667 -1.61 -16.99 -18.75
CA ASP A 667 -1.37 -16.51 -20.12
C ASP A 667 -2.68 -16.61 -20.93
N PRO A 668 -3.35 -15.50 -21.25
CA PRO A 668 -4.69 -15.54 -21.85
C PRO A 668 -4.68 -16.07 -23.30
N ASN A 669 -3.53 -16.06 -23.98
CA ASN A 669 -3.36 -16.69 -25.29
C ASN A 669 -3.23 -18.22 -25.21
N ALA A 670 -2.83 -18.77 -24.06
CA ALA A 670 -2.78 -20.20 -23.81
C ALA A 670 -4.10 -20.76 -23.24
N MET A 671 -5.06 -19.89 -22.91
CA MET A 671 -6.34 -20.22 -22.30
C MET A 671 -7.49 -20.25 -23.32
N SER A 672 -8.68 -20.64 -22.84
CA SER A 672 -9.94 -20.74 -23.59
C SER A 672 -10.34 -19.49 -24.40
N ILE A 673 -9.96 -18.29 -23.94
CA ILE A 673 -10.26 -17.02 -24.62
C ILE A 673 -9.31 -16.69 -25.79
N ALA A 674 -8.15 -17.35 -25.84
CA ALA A 674 -7.15 -17.31 -26.91
C ALA A 674 -6.87 -15.92 -27.51
N ARG A 675 -6.60 -14.92 -26.65
CA ARG A 675 -6.37 -13.52 -27.05
C ARG A 675 -5.42 -12.78 -26.11
N ASP A 676 -4.86 -11.67 -26.61
CA ASP A 676 -4.28 -10.61 -25.77
C ASP A 676 -5.39 -9.93 -24.93
N VAL A 677 -5.09 -9.60 -23.68
CA VAL A 677 -5.96 -8.81 -22.77
C VAL A 677 -5.13 -7.67 -22.18
N ASP A 678 -5.70 -6.46 -22.03
CA ASP A 678 -4.94 -5.30 -21.53
C ASP A 678 -4.76 -5.37 -20.01
N ARG A 679 -3.54 -5.07 -19.52
CA ARG A 679 -3.21 -5.10 -18.08
C ARG A 679 -3.99 -4.08 -17.24
N ARG A 680 -4.61 -3.07 -17.86
CA ARG A 680 -5.47 -2.09 -17.20
C ARG A 680 -6.85 -2.65 -16.85
N ASP A 681 -7.28 -3.71 -17.54
CA ASP A 681 -8.59 -4.34 -17.37
C ASP A 681 -8.51 -5.64 -16.55
N LEU A 682 -7.31 -6.03 -16.14
CA LEU A 682 -7.03 -7.23 -15.35
C LEU A 682 -6.80 -6.86 -13.88
N HIS A 683 -7.65 -7.43 -13.05
CA HIS A 683 -7.71 -7.24 -11.61
C HIS A 683 -7.34 -8.55 -10.91
N LEU A 684 -6.77 -8.42 -9.72
CA LEU A 684 -6.55 -9.52 -8.78
C LEU A 684 -7.42 -9.22 -7.57
N MET A 685 -8.20 -10.19 -7.12
CA MET A 685 -9.20 -10.02 -6.06
C MET A 685 -9.49 -11.37 -5.40
N ASP A 686 -10.01 -11.40 -4.17
CA ASP A 686 -10.65 -12.61 -3.64
C ASP A 686 -12.13 -12.64 -4.06
N TRP A 687 -12.49 -13.55 -4.98
CA TRP A 687 -13.87 -13.74 -5.40
C TRP A 687 -14.58 -14.78 -4.53
N ASP A 688 -13.94 -15.93 -4.25
CA ASP A 688 -14.63 -17.08 -3.65
C ASP A 688 -14.55 -17.17 -2.11
N GLY A 689 -13.71 -16.36 -1.48
CA GLY A 689 -13.57 -16.19 -0.03
C GLY A 689 -12.63 -17.20 0.62
N ASP A 690 -11.81 -17.94 -0.14
CA ASP A 690 -10.86 -18.90 0.42
C ASP A 690 -9.56 -18.26 0.95
N GLY A 691 -9.32 -16.97 0.66
CA GLY A 691 -8.13 -16.20 1.02
C GLY A 691 -7.05 -16.18 -0.08
N ALA A 692 -7.26 -16.82 -1.23
CA ALA A 692 -6.34 -16.82 -2.37
C ALA A 692 -6.89 -16.00 -3.54
N CYS A 693 -6.12 -15.03 -4.04
CA CYS A 693 -6.63 -14.15 -5.09
C CYS A 693 -6.86 -14.87 -6.43
N ASP A 694 -8.01 -14.58 -7.02
CA ASP A 694 -8.44 -14.91 -8.36
C ASP A 694 -7.94 -13.89 -9.40
N ILE A 695 -8.25 -14.15 -10.68
CA ILE A 695 -8.05 -13.20 -11.77
C ILE A 695 -9.41 -12.83 -12.36
N VAL A 696 -9.70 -11.52 -12.45
CA VAL A 696 -10.88 -10.99 -13.13
C VAL A 696 -10.48 -10.06 -14.28
N TRP A 697 -11.11 -10.24 -15.43
CA TRP A 697 -11.07 -9.29 -16.54
C TRP A 697 -12.41 -8.54 -16.64
N THR A 698 -12.36 -7.21 -16.68
CA THR A 698 -13.52 -6.36 -16.98
C THR A 698 -13.53 -6.00 -18.46
N ASP A 699 -14.50 -6.50 -19.23
CA ASP A 699 -14.56 -6.32 -20.70
C ASP A 699 -14.95 -4.88 -21.08
N PRO A 700 -14.02 -4.04 -21.56
CA PRO A 700 -14.28 -2.62 -21.79
C PRO A 700 -15.19 -2.36 -22.99
N ASP A 701 -15.35 -3.35 -23.89
CA ASP A 701 -16.26 -3.27 -25.05
C ASP A 701 -17.71 -3.67 -24.68
N ASN A 702 -17.96 -4.02 -23.41
CA ASN A 702 -19.20 -4.66 -22.94
C ASN A 702 -19.56 -4.20 -21.51
N ASP A 703 -19.65 -2.89 -21.30
CA ASP A 703 -19.95 -2.23 -20.02
C ASP A 703 -19.10 -2.74 -18.83
N ASN A 704 -17.81 -3.03 -19.06
CA ASN A 704 -16.86 -3.55 -18.04
C ASN A 704 -17.37 -4.81 -17.29
N ARG A 705 -18.14 -5.66 -17.97
CA ARG A 705 -18.66 -6.93 -17.45
C ARG A 705 -17.54 -7.91 -17.17
N VAL A 706 -17.72 -8.71 -16.12
CA VAL A 706 -16.66 -9.57 -15.58
C VAL A 706 -16.53 -10.92 -16.30
N HIS A 707 -15.28 -11.33 -16.49
CA HIS A 707 -14.85 -12.69 -16.76
C HIS A 707 -13.93 -13.12 -15.61
N LEU A 708 -14.12 -14.33 -15.06
CA LEU A 708 -13.38 -14.86 -13.91
C LEU A 708 -12.52 -16.05 -14.30
N TRP A 709 -11.33 -16.14 -13.72
CA TRP A 709 -10.56 -17.37 -13.59
C TRP A 709 -10.33 -17.65 -12.10
N ARG A 710 -11.09 -18.59 -11.55
CA ARG A 710 -11.03 -18.94 -10.12
C ARG A 710 -9.77 -19.75 -9.82
N ASN A 711 -9.03 -19.35 -8.78
CA ASN A 711 -7.70 -19.85 -8.41
C ASN A 711 -7.80 -21.07 -7.49
N ARG A 712 -7.83 -22.27 -8.06
CA ARG A 712 -8.08 -23.51 -7.31
C ARG A 712 -6.84 -24.05 -6.57
N ILE A 713 -5.93 -23.16 -6.14
CA ILE A 713 -4.68 -23.53 -5.48
C ILE A 713 -4.89 -24.13 -4.09
N LYS A 714 -5.89 -23.67 -3.33
CA LYS A 714 -6.22 -24.21 -2.01
C LYS A 714 -6.90 -25.58 -2.10
N GLU A 715 -7.60 -25.86 -3.19
CA GLU A 715 -8.17 -27.19 -3.50
C GLU A 715 -7.12 -28.19 -4.00
N THR A 716 -6.14 -27.74 -4.81
CA THR A 716 -5.29 -28.64 -5.63
C THR A 716 -3.81 -28.64 -5.25
N GLY A 717 -3.35 -27.64 -4.49
CA GLY A 717 -1.94 -27.43 -4.15
C GLY A 717 -1.07 -26.83 -5.26
N SER A 718 -1.66 -26.36 -6.36
CA SER A 718 -0.96 -25.69 -7.47
C SER A 718 -1.89 -24.76 -8.26
N PHE A 719 -1.36 -23.90 -9.12
CA PHE A 719 -2.21 -23.04 -9.97
C PHE A 719 -3.02 -23.86 -10.98
N ASP A 720 -4.32 -23.91 -10.77
CA ASP A 720 -5.36 -24.46 -11.65
C ASP A 720 -6.50 -23.45 -11.74
N TRP A 721 -7.05 -23.23 -12.94
CA TRP A 721 -7.88 -22.06 -13.25
C TRP A 721 -9.27 -22.47 -13.76
N GLU A 722 -10.30 -22.26 -12.95
CA GLU A 722 -11.69 -22.47 -13.36
C GLU A 722 -12.26 -21.21 -14.03
N TYR A 723 -12.32 -21.23 -15.37
CA TYR A 723 -12.78 -20.10 -16.17
C TYR A 723 -14.30 -20.00 -16.26
N GLN A 724 -14.85 -18.83 -15.93
CA GLN A 724 -16.25 -18.47 -16.07
C GLN A 724 -16.40 -17.20 -16.91
N ALA A 725 -17.12 -17.30 -18.03
CA ALA A 725 -17.24 -16.22 -19.02
C ALA A 725 -18.31 -15.15 -18.71
N ASN A 726 -19.13 -15.36 -17.67
CA ASN A 726 -20.11 -14.40 -17.15
C ASN A 726 -20.60 -14.90 -15.76
N PRO A 727 -19.76 -14.82 -14.72
CA PRO A 727 -20.07 -15.36 -13.39
C PRO A 727 -21.14 -14.52 -12.65
N ALA A 728 -21.23 -13.20 -12.92
CA ALA A 728 -22.17 -12.29 -12.29
C ALA A 728 -22.82 -11.38 -13.36
N PRO A 729 -23.93 -11.81 -14.00
CA PRO A 729 -24.56 -11.11 -15.12
C PRO A 729 -25.12 -9.72 -14.81
N ASP A 730 -25.28 -9.36 -13.54
CA ASP A 730 -25.85 -8.08 -13.11
C ASP A 730 -24.79 -6.98 -12.87
N LEU A 731 -23.50 -7.32 -12.82
CA LEU A 731 -22.40 -6.34 -12.69
C LEU A 731 -22.16 -5.59 -14.01
N TYR A 732 -21.95 -4.28 -13.93
CA TYR A 732 -21.54 -3.43 -15.06
C TYR A 732 -20.94 -2.10 -14.58
N CYS A 733 -20.11 -1.45 -15.39
CA CYS A 733 -19.66 -0.09 -15.19
C CYS A 733 -19.60 0.62 -16.56
N PRO A 734 -20.43 1.64 -16.82
CA PRO A 734 -20.45 2.35 -18.10
C PRO A 734 -19.28 3.34 -18.23
N GLU A 735 -18.58 3.63 -17.13
CA GLU A 735 -17.39 4.48 -17.12
C GLU A 735 -16.25 3.83 -17.91
N GLN A 736 -15.61 4.60 -18.78
CA GLN A 736 -14.44 4.16 -19.54
C GLN A 736 -13.15 4.57 -18.82
N ARG A 737 -12.15 3.69 -18.87
CA ARG A 737 -10.76 3.97 -18.46
C ARG A 737 -10.13 5.09 -19.32
N GLY A 738 -9.18 5.83 -18.75
CA GLY A 738 -8.46 6.89 -19.46
C GLY A 738 -7.29 6.39 -20.32
N GLN A 739 -6.41 7.31 -20.72
CA GLN A 739 -5.15 6.97 -21.39
C GLN A 739 -4.14 6.40 -20.38
N GLY A 740 -3.92 7.12 -19.27
CA GLY A 740 -2.94 6.78 -18.25
C GLY A 740 -3.19 5.43 -17.57
N ILE A 741 -2.11 4.70 -17.25
CA ILE A 741 -2.19 3.29 -16.80
C ILE A 741 -2.85 3.05 -15.42
N PHE A 742 -3.18 4.11 -14.68
CA PHE A 742 -3.84 4.07 -13.38
C PHE A 742 -5.29 4.60 -13.40
N ASP A 743 -5.68 5.31 -14.48
CA ASP A 743 -7.04 5.79 -14.70
C ASP A 743 -7.92 4.64 -15.22
N THR A 744 -8.37 3.80 -14.28
CA THR A 744 -9.26 2.67 -14.54
C THR A 744 -10.61 2.92 -13.86
N SER A 745 -11.70 2.66 -14.58
CA SER A 745 -13.06 2.88 -14.09
C SER A 745 -13.57 1.82 -13.11
N VAL A 746 -12.99 0.62 -13.09
CA VAL A 746 -13.32 -0.43 -12.11
C VAL A 746 -12.17 -0.64 -11.12
N ARG A 747 -12.54 -0.89 -9.87
CA ARG A 747 -11.69 -1.39 -8.78
C ARG A 747 -12.40 -2.54 -8.07
N PHE A 748 -11.61 -3.34 -7.35
CA PHE A 748 -12.09 -4.38 -6.44
C PHE A 748 -11.42 -4.18 -5.08
N ALA A 749 -12.19 -4.28 -4.00
CA ALA A 749 -11.72 -4.23 -2.61
C ALA A 749 -12.88 -4.62 -1.66
N ASP A 750 -12.61 -5.33 -0.56
CA ASP A 750 -13.61 -5.63 0.47
C ASP A 750 -13.99 -4.36 1.28
N ILE A 751 -15.11 -3.72 0.93
CA ILE A 751 -15.68 -2.57 1.64
C ILE A 751 -16.55 -3.04 2.82
N THR A 752 -16.94 -4.32 2.86
CA THR A 752 -17.81 -4.88 3.91
C THR A 752 -17.06 -5.40 5.14
N GLY A 753 -15.86 -5.95 4.94
CA GLY A 753 -15.11 -6.73 5.92
C GLY A 753 -15.60 -8.18 6.05
N ASN A 754 -16.05 -8.80 4.94
CA ASN A 754 -16.54 -10.18 4.92
C ASN A 754 -15.54 -11.21 4.32
N GLY A 755 -14.40 -10.75 3.79
CA GLY A 755 -13.39 -11.59 3.14
C GLY A 755 -13.56 -11.77 1.63
N ARG A 756 -14.45 -11.00 0.98
CA ARG A 756 -14.69 -10.99 -0.48
C ARG A 756 -14.53 -9.57 -1.00
N ASP A 757 -13.90 -9.40 -2.16
CA ASP A 757 -13.77 -8.06 -2.74
C ASP A 757 -15.07 -7.62 -3.47
N ASP A 758 -15.50 -6.40 -3.20
CA ASP A 758 -16.69 -5.76 -3.80
C ASP A 758 -16.38 -5.16 -5.19
N TYR A 759 -17.38 -5.05 -6.06
CA TYR A 759 -17.22 -4.43 -7.39
C TYR A 759 -17.47 -2.93 -7.31
N LEU A 760 -16.44 -2.12 -7.59
CA LEU A 760 -16.48 -0.66 -7.48
C LEU A 760 -16.38 -0.02 -8.87
N CYS A 761 -17.47 0.59 -9.33
CA CYS A 761 -17.47 1.51 -10.46
C CYS A 761 -17.13 2.93 -9.96
N VAL A 762 -16.04 3.49 -10.47
CA VAL A 762 -15.46 4.76 -10.01
C VAL A 762 -15.55 5.79 -11.12
N GLU A 763 -16.34 6.83 -10.92
CA GLU A 763 -16.48 7.96 -11.84
C GLU A 763 -15.20 8.82 -11.81
N ARG A 764 -14.96 9.63 -12.85
CA ARG A 764 -13.73 10.44 -13.00
C ARG A 764 -13.41 11.32 -11.77
N ASP A 765 -14.41 11.73 -10.99
CA ASP A 765 -14.28 12.57 -9.79
C ASP A 765 -14.10 11.80 -8.46
N GLY A 766 -14.01 10.46 -8.53
CA GLY A 766 -13.90 9.60 -7.37
C GLY A 766 -15.22 9.26 -6.69
N ARG A 767 -16.39 9.64 -7.25
CA ARG A 767 -17.68 9.08 -6.81
C ARG A 767 -17.68 7.58 -7.10
N THR A 768 -17.97 6.78 -6.08
CA THR A 768 -17.92 5.32 -6.15
C THR A 768 -19.30 4.72 -5.87
N TRP A 769 -19.74 3.83 -6.76
CA TRP A 769 -20.96 3.04 -6.68
C TRP A 769 -20.69 1.64 -7.23
N GLY A 770 -21.59 0.68 -7.07
CA GLY A 770 -21.37 -0.67 -7.60
C GLY A 770 -22.18 -1.72 -6.88
N TRP A 771 -21.53 -2.80 -6.44
CA TRP A 771 -22.17 -3.93 -5.75
C TRP A 771 -21.29 -4.49 -4.65
N VAL A 772 -21.88 -4.83 -3.51
CA VAL A 772 -21.21 -5.65 -2.48
C VAL A 772 -21.35 -7.14 -2.79
N HIS A 773 -20.36 -7.94 -2.39
CA HIS A 773 -20.29 -9.38 -2.67
C HIS A 773 -20.50 -10.22 -1.40
N ASP A 774 -21.69 -10.81 -1.25
CA ASP A 774 -21.97 -11.85 -0.25
C ASP A 774 -21.88 -13.25 -0.88
N ASP A 775 -22.00 -14.32 -0.09
CA ASP A 775 -21.97 -15.73 -0.54
C ASP A 775 -22.90 -16.02 -1.74
N ASN A 776 -22.36 -15.91 -2.96
CA ASN A 776 -23.08 -16.04 -4.23
C ASN A 776 -24.17 -14.97 -4.47
N HIS A 777 -24.06 -13.78 -3.87
CA HIS A 777 -24.99 -12.67 -4.07
C HIS A 777 -24.29 -11.33 -4.27
N TRP A 778 -24.87 -10.48 -5.12
CA TRP A 778 -24.38 -9.13 -5.40
C TRP A 778 -25.49 -8.10 -5.12
N GLU A 779 -25.39 -7.34 -4.03
CA GLU A 779 -26.35 -6.26 -3.71
C GLU A 779 -25.88 -4.94 -4.33
N TYR A 780 -26.73 -4.30 -5.13
CA TYR A 780 -26.44 -3.00 -5.75
C TYR A 780 -26.39 -1.86 -4.73
N ILE A 781 -25.30 -1.09 -4.76
CA ILE A 781 -25.04 0.09 -3.95
C ILE A 781 -24.97 1.33 -4.87
N ASP A 782 -25.97 2.21 -4.75
CA ASP A 782 -26.10 3.45 -5.53
C ASP A 782 -24.99 4.48 -5.26
N GLN A 783 -24.42 4.47 -4.05
CA GLN A 783 -23.22 5.22 -3.68
C GLN A 783 -22.51 4.63 -2.47
N PHE A 784 -21.39 3.96 -2.69
CA PHE A 784 -20.42 3.64 -1.63
C PHE A 784 -19.85 4.93 -1.06
N LYS A 785 -19.30 5.79 -1.93
CA LYS A 785 -18.63 7.05 -1.55
C LYS A 785 -19.00 8.20 -2.49
N PHE A 786 -19.38 9.34 -1.93
CA PHE A 786 -19.53 10.60 -2.67
C PHE A 786 -18.16 11.15 -3.11
N SER A 787 -18.12 11.93 -4.20
CA SER A 787 -16.87 12.53 -4.69
C SER A 787 -16.22 13.48 -3.68
N GLU A 788 -14.92 13.28 -3.45
CA GLU A 788 -14.03 14.19 -2.71
C GLU A 788 -13.32 15.21 -3.65
N GLY A 789 -13.78 15.33 -4.89
CA GLY A 789 -13.14 16.13 -5.95
C GLY A 789 -11.76 15.60 -6.35
N LYS A 790 -11.59 14.27 -6.42
CA LYS A 790 -10.30 13.60 -6.63
C LYS A 790 -10.26 12.79 -7.91
N ASP A 791 -9.20 12.97 -8.68
CA ASP A 791 -8.93 12.21 -9.90
C ASP A 791 -8.70 10.73 -9.54
N ARG A 792 -9.59 9.83 -10.00
CA ARG A 792 -9.60 8.40 -9.66
C ARG A 792 -8.31 7.65 -10.00
N ALA A 793 -7.47 8.20 -10.89
CA ALA A 793 -6.14 7.66 -11.19
C ALA A 793 -5.19 7.65 -9.96
N ASN A 794 -5.54 8.38 -8.90
CA ASN A 794 -4.77 8.50 -7.66
C ASN A 794 -5.54 7.94 -6.44
N LEU A 795 -6.63 7.20 -6.67
CA LEU A 795 -7.42 6.55 -5.62
C LEU A 795 -7.12 5.05 -5.54
N HIS A 796 -6.91 4.59 -4.31
CA HIS A 796 -6.62 3.22 -3.94
C HIS A 796 -7.55 2.79 -2.80
N TRP A 797 -7.75 1.49 -2.66
CA TRP A 797 -8.52 0.87 -1.59
C TRP A 797 -7.69 -0.23 -0.94
N ALA A 798 -7.48 -0.15 0.38
CA ALA A 798 -6.77 -1.14 1.20
C ALA A 798 -7.00 -0.85 2.69
N ASP A 799 -6.97 -1.86 3.57
CA ASP A 799 -7.15 -1.69 5.02
C ASP A 799 -5.94 -0.98 5.65
N VAL A 800 -6.13 0.21 6.24
CA VAL A 800 -5.06 1.03 6.83
C VAL A 800 -5.02 0.91 8.35
N ASP A 801 -6.17 0.82 9.04
CA ASP A 801 -6.24 0.73 10.50
C ASP A 801 -6.52 -0.67 11.08
N GLY A 802 -6.48 -1.70 10.25
CA GLY A 802 -6.52 -3.12 10.62
C GLY A 802 -7.89 -3.58 11.10
N ASP A 803 -8.96 -2.96 10.61
CA ASP A 803 -10.34 -3.20 11.07
C ASP A 803 -11.15 -4.19 10.20
N GLY A 804 -10.48 -4.76 9.18
CA GLY A 804 -10.97 -5.76 8.25
C GLY A 804 -11.55 -5.19 6.96
N ARG A 805 -11.73 -3.86 6.85
CA ARG A 805 -12.32 -3.20 5.67
C ARG A 805 -11.29 -2.39 4.91
N ALA A 806 -11.43 -2.34 3.59
CA ALA A 806 -10.64 -1.48 2.75
C ALA A 806 -11.03 0.00 2.91
N ASP A 807 -10.06 0.82 3.31
CA ASP A 807 -10.15 2.27 3.40
C ASP A 807 -9.85 2.92 2.06
N MET A 808 -10.38 4.14 1.82
CA MET A 808 -10.04 4.89 0.63
C MET A 808 -8.79 5.75 0.88
N ILE A 809 -7.77 5.56 0.03
CA ILE A 809 -6.51 6.33 0.06
C ILE A 809 -6.41 7.19 -1.21
N HIS A 810 -6.21 8.50 -1.05
CA HIS A 810 -5.80 9.41 -2.12
C HIS A 810 -4.31 9.72 -2.02
N THR A 811 -3.55 9.37 -3.05
CA THR A 811 -2.10 9.63 -3.13
C THR A 811 -1.83 10.96 -3.82
N ASP A 812 -1.04 11.85 -3.22
CA ASP A 812 -0.59 13.06 -3.94
C ASP A 812 0.32 12.70 -5.14
N LYS A 813 0.01 13.22 -6.33
CA LYS A 813 0.70 12.86 -7.58
C LYS A 813 2.21 13.21 -7.53
N PHE A 814 2.61 14.24 -6.78
CA PHE A 814 3.98 14.76 -6.70
C PHE A 814 4.73 14.23 -5.49
N THR A 815 4.13 14.34 -4.31
CA THR A 815 4.78 13.99 -3.05
C THR A 815 4.63 12.52 -2.70
N GLY A 816 3.59 11.84 -3.21
CA GLY A 816 3.23 10.49 -2.80
C GLY A 816 2.67 10.41 -1.38
N ASP A 817 2.36 11.52 -0.73
CA ASP A 817 1.76 11.49 0.61
C ASP A 817 0.29 11.04 0.49
N GLY A 818 -0.08 9.99 1.22
CA GLY A 818 -1.39 9.33 1.14
C GLY A 818 -2.35 9.85 2.21
N SER A 819 -3.45 10.45 1.75
CA SER A 819 -4.56 10.91 2.59
C SER A 819 -5.64 9.82 2.70
N VAL A 820 -6.13 9.55 3.90
CA VAL A 820 -6.97 8.37 4.20
C VAL A 820 -8.35 8.78 4.69
N TRP A 821 -9.36 7.99 4.30
CA TRP A 821 -10.72 8.00 4.82
C TRP A 821 -11.05 6.61 5.35
N TYR A 822 -11.16 6.47 6.67
CA TYR A 822 -11.44 5.18 7.29
C TYR A 822 -12.88 4.73 7.03
N ASN A 823 -13.04 3.45 6.68
CA ASN A 823 -14.31 2.81 6.38
C ASN A 823 -14.97 2.28 7.66
N ARG A 824 -15.81 3.11 8.29
CA ARG A 824 -16.55 2.76 9.51
C ARG A 824 -17.79 1.90 9.25
N GLY A 825 -17.83 1.20 8.12
CA GLY A 825 -18.83 0.21 7.76
C GLY A 825 -20.14 0.79 7.22
N ARG A 826 -21.09 -0.11 6.97
CA ARG A 826 -22.35 0.21 6.29
C ARG A 826 -23.28 1.07 7.16
N ARG A 827 -23.49 2.32 6.76
CA ARG A 827 -24.32 3.32 7.44
C ARG A 827 -24.74 4.43 6.46
N ASP A 828 -26.02 4.77 6.42
CA ASP A 828 -26.53 5.89 5.61
C ASP A 828 -26.07 7.24 6.18
N VAL A 829 -24.99 7.81 5.62
CA VAL A 829 -24.38 9.09 6.06
C VAL A 829 -23.95 9.92 4.86
N GLY A 830 -24.30 11.22 4.84
CA GLY A 830 -23.84 12.16 3.79
C GLY A 830 -24.35 11.86 2.37
N GLY A 831 -25.27 10.91 2.19
CA GLY A 831 -25.68 10.38 0.89
C GLY A 831 -24.89 9.16 0.44
N SER A 832 -23.93 8.68 1.22
CA SER A 832 -23.27 7.39 1.07
C SER A 832 -23.96 6.30 1.89
N ARG A 833 -23.78 5.04 1.46
CA ARG A 833 -24.23 3.83 2.18
C ARG A 833 -23.22 3.31 3.21
N PHE A 834 -22.02 3.90 3.24
CA PHE A 834 -20.93 3.60 4.18
C PHE A 834 -20.42 4.89 4.82
N GLU A 835 -19.98 4.81 6.07
CA GLU A 835 -19.43 5.97 6.80
C GLU A 835 -17.93 6.12 6.58
N TRP A 836 -17.51 7.24 6.00
CA TRP A 836 -16.12 7.51 5.62
C TRP A 836 -15.52 8.61 6.50
N GLN A 837 -14.72 8.24 7.50
CA GLN A 837 -14.04 9.18 8.41
C GLN A 837 -12.74 9.70 7.77
N SER A 838 -12.75 10.91 7.22
CA SER A 838 -11.50 11.54 6.74
C SER A 838 -10.55 11.82 7.91
N VAL A 839 -9.31 11.34 7.81
CA VAL A 839 -8.26 11.51 8.85
C VAL A 839 -6.99 12.18 8.33
N GLY A 840 -7.03 12.73 7.11
CA GLY A 840 -5.92 13.47 6.51
C GLY A 840 -4.76 12.55 6.08
N ALA A 841 -3.56 13.13 5.96
CA ALA A 841 -2.37 12.40 5.53
C ALA A 841 -1.89 11.42 6.60
N LYS A 842 -1.85 10.13 6.27
CA LYS A 842 -1.32 9.04 7.13
C LYS A 842 -0.11 8.33 6.51
N TYR A 843 0.03 8.36 5.19
CA TYR A 843 1.24 7.86 4.51
C TYR A 843 2.15 9.02 4.09
N LYS A 844 3.45 8.87 4.32
CA LYS A 844 4.50 9.85 3.99
C LYS A 844 5.31 9.33 2.82
N GLY A 845 5.01 9.80 1.61
CA GLY A 845 5.58 9.29 0.37
C GLY A 845 7.10 9.52 0.28
N ALA A 846 7.79 8.54 -0.31
CA ALA A 846 9.21 8.64 -0.65
C ALA A 846 9.46 8.98 -2.14
N VAL A 847 8.42 8.83 -2.97
CA VAL A 847 8.45 8.83 -4.44
C VAL A 847 7.21 9.55 -4.98
N ALA A 848 7.16 9.85 -6.28
CA ALA A 848 5.96 10.38 -6.92
C ALA A 848 4.76 9.41 -6.78
N GLY A 849 3.54 9.93 -6.66
CA GLY A 849 2.36 9.14 -6.28
C GLY A 849 2.06 7.95 -7.18
N SER A 850 2.31 8.07 -8.49
CA SER A 850 2.16 6.97 -9.46
C SER A 850 3.09 5.77 -9.22
N CYS A 851 4.03 5.87 -8.29
CA CYS A 851 4.97 4.82 -7.92
C CYS A 851 4.73 4.24 -6.52
N ILE A 852 3.58 4.52 -5.90
CA ILE A 852 3.21 3.97 -4.58
C ILE A 852 2.06 2.97 -4.72
N TYR A 853 2.19 1.86 -4.01
CA TYR A 853 1.21 0.80 -3.88
C TYR A 853 0.97 0.55 -2.38
N PHE A 854 -0.23 0.07 -2.04
CA PHE A 854 -0.67 -0.17 -0.66
C PHE A 854 -0.97 -1.66 -0.34
N PRO A 855 -0.08 -2.62 -0.68
CA PRO A 855 -0.30 -4.03 -0.40
C PRO A 855 -0.06 -4.39 1.08
N GLU A 856 -0.72 -5.43 1.58
CA GLU A 856 -0.28 -6.12 2.79
C GLU A 856 0.90 -7.04 2.42
N LEU A 857 2.10 -6.83 2.97
CA LEU A 857 3.28 -7.66 2.67
C LEU A 857 3.88 -8.36 3.90
N SER A 858 3.38 -8.08 5.11
CA SER A 858 3.95 -8.49 6.38
C SER A 858 3.23 -9.67 7.06
N GLY A 859 1.99 -9.92 6.66
CA GLY A 859 1.06 -10.84 7.29
C GLY A 859 0.37 -10.28 8.54
N ASN A 860 0.18 -8.96 8.65
CA ASN A 860 -0.39 -8.30 9.83
C ASN A 860 -1.80 -7.71 9.62
N GLY A 861 -2.37 -7.86 8.43
CA GLY A 861 -3.69 -7.33 8.07
C GLY A 861 -3.74 -5.84 7.72
N ARG A 862 -2.61 -5.20 7.41
CA ARG A 862 -2.54 -3.75 7.11
C ARG A 862 -1.76 -3.41 5.85
N ALA A 863 -2.25 -2.43 5.14
CA ALA A 863 -1.65 -1.88 3.94
C ALA A 863 -0.27 -1.23 4.21
N ASP A 864 0.80 -1.88 3.77
CA ASP A 864 2.15 -1.35 3.79
C ASP A 864 2.37 -0.30 2.69
N MET A 865 3.36 0.57 2.84
CA MET A 865 3.71 1.54 1.80
C MET A 865 4.82 0.99 0.90
N HIS A 866 4.45 0.38 -0.23
CA HIS A 866 5.42 -0.13 -1.20
C HIS A 866 5.74 0.93 -2.26
N SER A 867 6.96 1.48 -2.21
CA SER A 867 7.42 2.58 -3.05
C SER A 867 8.41 2.10 -4.12
N ILE A 868 8.01 2.16 -5.39
CA ILE A 868 8.90 1.93 -6.53
C ILE A 868 9.83 3.15 -6.65
N THR A 869 11.12 2.95 -6.45
CA THR A 869 12.13 4.03 -6.43
C THR A 869 12.61 4.42 -7.82
N HIS A 870 12.66 3.48 -8.76
CA HIS A 870 13.12 3.69 -10.13
C HIS A 870 12.21 2.95 -11.11
N ALA A 871 11.48 3.69 -11.95
CA ALA A 871 10.42 3.12 -12.81
C ALA A 871 10.96 2.24 -13.96
N LEU A 872 12.12 2.59 -14.52
CA LEU A 872 12.80 1.80 -15.55
C LEU A 872 13.39 0.51 -14.98
N ASP A 873 14.13 0.61 -13.87
CA ASP A 873 14.82 -0.53 -13.27
C ASP A 873 13.87 -1.45 -12.50
N ASN A 874 12.74 -0.91 -12.00
CA ASN A 874 11.72 -1.55 -11.16
C ASN A 874 12.22 -2.01 -9.79
N THR A 875 13.03 -1.16 -9.15
CA THR A 875 13.55 -1.34 -7.79
C THR A 875 12.67 -0.63 -6.77
N ALA A 876 12.38 -1.26 -5.63
CA ALA A 876 11.42 -0.74 -4.64
C ALA A 876 11.82 -1.01 -3.19
N ARG A 877 11.27 -0.23 -2.27
CA ARG A 877 11.36 -0.40 -0.81
C ARG A 877 9.96 -0.42 -0.20
N THR A 878 9.82 -1.08 0.95
CA THR A 878 8.57 -1.16 1.72
C THR A 878 8.76 -0.48 3.07
N LEU A 879 7.84 0.40 3.47
CA LEU A 879 7.66 0.79 4.87
C LEU A 879 6.45 0.03 5.43
N PHE A 880 6.67 -0.82 6.43
CA PHE A 880 5.62 -1.65 7.02
C PHE A 880 4.65 -0.84 7.89
N ASN A 881 3.35 -1.07 7.72
CA ASN A 881 2.28 -0.46 8.50
C ASN A 881 2.01 -1.29 9.76
N ARG A 882 2.88 -1.16 10.77
CA ARG A 882 2.81 -1.98 11.99
C ARG A 882 2.03 -1.27 13.09
N CYS A 883 0.86 -1.81 13.45
CA CYS A 883 0.32 -1.55 14.78
C CYS A 883 1.05 -2.42 15.80
N THR A 884 2.17 -1.90 16.30
CA THR A 884 2.84 -2.41 17.50
C THR A 884 2.67 -1.35 18.58
N PRO A 885 1.70 -1.48 19.51
CA PRO A 885 1.68 -0.62 20.69
C PRO A 885 3.03 -0.78 21.42
N PRO A 886 3.74 0.31 21.75
CA PRO A 886 5.20 0.35 21.73
C PRO A 886 5.85 -0.63 22.73
N ASP A 887 6.25 -1.79 22.21
CA ASP A 887 6.87 -2.89 22.95
C ASP A 887 8.39 -2.65 23.06
N SER A 888 8.84 -2.21 24.23
CA SER A 888 10.22 -1.81 24.45
C SER A 888 11.03 -3.01 24.94
N THR A 889 11.82 -3.62 24.07
CA THR A 889 12.54 -4.88 24.37
C THR A 889 14.03 -4.64 24.62
N GLY A 890 14.58 -5.25 25.69
CA GLY A 890 16.03 -5.31 25.92
C GLY A 890 16.48 -5.13 27.38
N ASP A 891 17.77 -5.32 27.62
CA ASP A 891 18.40 -5.18 28.94
C ASP A 891 19.20 -3.86 29.04
N ASP A 892 19.20 -3.23 30.21
CA ASP A 892 19.90 -1.96 30.48
C ASP A 892 21.45 -2.05 30.48
N GLY A 893 21.99 -3.26 30.32
CA GLY A 893 23.42 -3.54 30.41
C GLY A 893 23.70 -5.03 30.67
N PRO A 894 24.89 -5.38 31.16
CA PRO A 894 25.19 -6.74 31.62
C PRO A 894 24.25 -7.16 32.75
N ILE A 895 23.74 -8.39 32.70
CA ILE A 895 22.91 -8.97 33.76
C ILE A 895 23.75 -9.11 35.04
N THR A 896 23.24 -8.59 36.16
CA THR A 896 23.88 -8.63 37.48
C THR A 896 22.84 -8.85 38.57
N ASP A 897 23.26 -9.52 39.65
CA ASP A 897 22.50 -9.68 40.89
C ASP A 897 21.99 -8.32 41.41
N PRO A 898 20.66 -8.09 41.50
CA PRO A 898 20.09 -6.84 42.01
C PRO A 898 20.21 -6.68 43.53
N ASN A 899 20.66 -7.71 44.25
CA ASN A 899 20.78 -7.77 45.71
C ASN A 899 19.44 -7.43 46.40
N LEU A 900 18.37 -8.14 46.03
CA LEU A 900 17.06 -7.95 46.65
C LEU A 900 17.12 -8.24 48.16
N PRO A 901 16.37 -7.49 48.99
CA PRO A 901 16.32 -7.75 50.43
C PRO A 901 15.58 -9.04 50.72
N GLU A 902 16.11 -9.85 51.64
CA GLU A 902 15.46 -11.02 52.23
C GLU A 902 14.79 -10.68 53.59
N PRO A 903 13.82 -11.49 54.07
CA PRO A 903 13.28 -11.35 55.41
C PRO A 903 14.24 -11.95 56.44
N SER A 904 14.41 -11.30 57.59
CA SER A 904 15.15 -11.88 58.72
C SER A 904 14.29 -12.96 59.40
N GLY A 905 14.59 -14.23 59.13
CA GLY A 905 13.93 -15.41 59.74
C GLY A 905 14.35 -15.74 61.17
#